data_AF-A0A0S9EQH8-F1
#
_entry.id   AF-A0A0S9EQH8-F1
#
_cell.length_a   1.000
_cell.length_b   1.000
_cell.length_c   1.000
_cell.angle_alpha   90.00
_cell.angle_beta   90.00
_cell.angle_gamma   90.00
#
_symmetry.space_group_name_H-M   'P 1'
#
loop_
_entity.id
_entity.type
_entity.pdbx_description
1 polymer ?
#
loop_
_entity_poly.entity_id
_entity_poly.type
_entity_poly.pdbx_seq_one_letter_code
_entity_poly.pdbx_strand_id
1 'polypeptide(L)'
;MELNYPAGPKTYPEELVKATPAYRRHAWIALAALLGFVGFYLSLSGWFVWKSYALIRASTRTPHDGLWLLLGGVAAGFIALFMLKAIWFVKRNSIADLTEIKEEDQPKLFAFLYRLADDARAPRPRKVFLSARVNAAVFYDLSLLNLIFPSRKNLEIGLPLVNVLNASEFKAVLAHEFGHFAQRSMAVGRWVYIAQQIAGHVVAKRDRLDGFLQGLSRFDIRIAWIGWILSLVVWAIRSVVDTFFKVVLAAERALSREMEFQADRVSVSLTGSDALINALYRCQAADTAWDRTLAFANAEVRAGRVTADLFEIQSLIIARLRNILDDPTFGEPTKPLGDPAAHRIFEQHAVQISRMWASHPLNHEREANAKQIYLPVPLDEGSAWGLFKNTDALKRKMCADMVKDIDPPLPTATREESLAALGIEYGRESYKRGYRGCYLSRSITRCTAELDGLYREGPDSVEGLYPDSLQQDLRQLEILSNEKAQLTAIQDGAAKSADGVIRFRGKGIKLKELGATLRAIDEEMEALTGRVVEHDRLCRTAALAKARKAGRGWEAYWRGLLSLVHYTEHLQANIADAHGALANQVAMVTAKRKVSDAERNRVVSHALELYLLLQEVDNARNSVVVDEETLRQVGAASWSAMLEEFTLGAPGLSNIGDWLNVIDGWVRAFSGSLGRLRRAALDQMLNAERRLQTTVGQGADMGEAPPAPAVPRQYSTFVTGQERPLQKRLDWWSRFQVADGWVPGSARLLVAGGIIGSLMGTSASVGTATVWVHNGLDRPVISQVGAHKLSLPPGATQHLNVDVDKSLRLSSRTVEGQEIESFEETPDVISGQYVYNIALASPLMEWSVGYGSYTGSAAHEVPHERWLPTSVQIVLEEPPKSIQTKGSGGTRTVLSAPPANSWRSNLGVVEKEDTRKAVILAHARWDSPESASLMDWLTQASVLPEYPEVLSTRLAHNALDVVALRAQQDSSADRAATCERQRALSAQHAANPSMQYVAVRCMDHGPSREAAFVAGYQKHPGNPWFALAAGYDFSSAGNWPEASKAYGVASQNPALAEFASLDLARIRRLMNGVNANVQDLLPKSEALRNNRSLETGEGLLDNDPAKIYFELHQGRIDAAARRWKANSGSERTLRLIAASDGAPADLVERSLSLDAQRGIDGDAYWSALGLALKHRRNMEPFVAKLHEDKSEESLALRRFVDIMQTTRDVVQAEKVLQNEPLQRRAQAYVVGLIVLGRQAPPAWRDFAKKALLVSERPYLG
;
A
#
# COMPACT_ATOMS: atom_id res chain seq x y z
N MET A 1 -44.97 48.52 -17.79
CA MET A 1 -43.66 48.83 -18.39
C MET A 1 -43.42 47.78 -19.47
N GLU A 2 -43.29 48.16 -20.73
CA GLU A 2 -43.03 47.21 -21.81
C GLU A 2 -41.62 46.63 -21.66
N LEU A 3 -41.52 45.30 -21.52
CA LEU A 3 -40.26 44.58 -21.43
C LEU A 3 -39.74 44.36 -22.85
N ASN A 4 -38.61 44.96 -23.21
CA ASN A 4 -37.96 44.67 -24.50
C ASN A 4 -37.35 43.26 -24.45
N TYR A 5 -38.14 42.26 -24.83
CA TYR A 5 -37.76 40.86 -24.83
C TYR A 5 -37.71 40.35 -26.27
N PRO A 6 -36.51 40.10 -26.84
CA PRO A 6 -36.36 39.67 -28.23
C PRO A 6 -37.18 38.42 -28.53
N ALA A 7 -37.78 38.38 -29.71
CA ALA A 7 -38.60 37.25 -30.14
C ALA A 7 -37.79 35.94 -30.19
N GLY A 8 -38.46 34.81 -29.96
CA GLY A 8 -37.90 33.47 -30.20
C GLY A 8 -38.58 32.81 -31.41
N PRO A 9 -38.15 31.60 -31.79
CA PRO A 9 -38.80 30.84 -32.85
C PRO A 9 -40.23 30.46 -32.44
N LYS A 10 -41.21 30.58 -33.37
CA LYS A 10 -42.63 30.31 -33.09
C LYS A 10 -42.90 28.83 -32.73
N THR A 11 -42.15 27.92 -33.33
CA THR A 11 -42.21 26.47 -33.10
C THR A 11 -40.82 25.87 -33.29
N TYR A 12 -40.45 24.89 -32.47
CA TYR A 12 -39.20 24.13 -32.61
C TYR A 12 -39.46 22.63 -32.35
N PRO A 13 -38.69 21.71 -32.95
CA PRO A 13 -38.80 20.27 -32.67
C PRO A 13 -38.47 19.93 -31.21
N GLU A 14 -39.27 19.09 -30.55
CA GLU A 14 -39.00 18.65 -29.16
C GLU A 14 -37.62 17.99 -29.00
N GLU A 15 -37.08 17.43 -30.09
CA GLU A 15 -35.77 16.79 -30.13
C GLU A 15 -34.63 17.74 -29.72
N LEU A 16 -34.75 19.06 -29.95
CA LEU A 16 -33.77 20.06 -29.52
C LEU A 16 -33.64 20.15 -27.99
N VAL A 17 -34.75 20.02 -27.27
CA VAL A 17 -34.79 20.21 -25.82
C VAL A 17 -34.64 18.89 -25.05
N LYS A 18 -34.85 17.73 -25.71
CA LYS A 18 -34.63 16.40 -25.10
C LYS A 18 -33.12 16.09 -24.99
N ALA A 19 -32.73 15.63 -23.80
CA ALA A 19 -31.37 15.17 -23.53
C ALA A 19 -31.00 13.95 -24.40
N THR A 20 -29.82 14.03 -25.05
CA THR A 20 -29.31 13.00 -25.96
C THR A 20 -29.00 11.68 -25.22
N PRO A 21 -28.97 10.53 -25.91
CA PRO A 21 -28.53 9.26 -25.32
C PRO A 21 -27.09 9.32 -24.80
N ALA A 22 -26.20 10.03 -25.49
CA ALA A 22 -24.82 10.25 -25.08
C ALA A 22 -24.76 10.98 -23.73
N TYR A 23 -25.50 12.09 -23.59
CA TYR A 23 -25.64 12.83 -22.35
C TYR A 23 -26.09 11.93 -21.18
N ARG A 24 -27.14 11.13 -21.37
CA ARG A 24 -27.66 10.23 -20.31
C ARG A 24 -26.61 9.20 -19.88
N ARG A 25 -25.87 8.63 -20.83
CA ARG A 25 -24.81 7.65 -20.54
C ARG A 25 -23.67 8.29 -19.74
N HIS A 26 -23.16 9.43 -20.17
CA HIS A 26 -22.07 10.12 -19.47
C HIS A 26 -22.49 10.62 -18.09
N ALA A 27 -23.75 11.05 -17.91
CA ALA A 27 -24.30 11.42 -16.61
C ALA A 27 -24.33 10.22 -15.64
N TRP A 28 -24.75 9.04 -16.11
CA TRP A 28 -24.72 7.81 -15.31
C TRP A 28 -23.30 7.36 -14.93
N ILE A 29 -22.35 7.44 -15.86
CA ILE A 29 -20.94 7.10 -15.59
C ILE A 29 -20.35 8.03 -14.53
N ALA A 30 -20.58 9.35 -14.66
CA ALA A 30 -20.11 10.33 -13.69
C ALA A 30 -20.75 10.10 -12.30
N LEU A 31 -22.05 9.79 -12.25
CA LEU A 31 -22.75 9.45 -11.02
C LEU A 31 -22.20 8.18 -10.37
N ALA A 32 -22.03 7.11 -11.13
CA ALA A 32 -21.49 5.84 -10.63
C ALA A 32 -20.04 6.00 -10.12
N ALA A 33 -19.19 6.72 -10.86
CA ALA A 33 -17.82 7.01 -10.44
C ALA A 33 -17.78 7.81 -9.13
N LEU A 34 -18.63 8.82 -9.00
CA LEU A 34 -18.75 9.62 -7.78
C LEU A 34 -19.26 8.81 -6.59
N LEU A 35 -20.35 8.04 -6.76
CA LEU A 35 -20.89 7.19 -5.70
C LEU A 35 -19.88 6.14 -5.27
N GLY A 36 -19.16 5.53 -6.22
CA GLY A 36 -18.06 4.62 -5.95
C GLY A 36 -16.95 5.27 -5.14
N PHE A 37 -16.55 6.51 -5.48
CA PHE A 37 -15.56 7.28 -4.73
C PHE A 37 -16.03 7.59 -3.30
N VAL A 38 -17.26 8.10 -3.12
CA VAL A 38 -17.81 8.42 -1.79
C VAL A 38 -17.94 7.16 -0.95
N GLY A 39 -18.48 6.08 -1.51
CA GLY A 39 -18.62 4.79 -0.83
C GLY A 39 -17.26 4.23 -0.39
N PHE A 40 -16.27 4.25 -1.27
CA PHE A 40 -14.89 3.85 -0.94
C PHE A 40 -14.30 4.71 0.19
N TYR A 41 -14.42 6.04 0.09
CA TYR A 41 -13.86 6.96 1.07
C TYR A 41 -14.47 6.77 2.47
N LEU A 42 -15.81 6.68 2.55
CA LEU A 42 -16.52 6.47 3.82
C LEU A 42 -16.23 5.09 4.41
N SER A 43 -16.16 4.05 3.57
CA SER A 43 -15.83 2.69 4.02
C SER A 43 -14.42 2.63 4.60
N LEU A 44 -13.44 3.22 3.91
CA LEU A 44 -12.05 3.27 4.39
C LEU A 44 -11.92 4.10 5.67
N SER A 45 -12.61 5.24 5.76
CA SER A 45 -12.63 6.08 6.97
C SER A 45 -13.26 5.35 8.15
N GLY A 46 -14.43 4.74 7.94
CA GLY A 46 -15.14 3.96 8.96
C GLY A 46 -14.33 2.77 9.45
N TRP A 47 -13.57 2.12 8.56
CA TRP A 47 -12.66 1.04 8.92
C TRP A 47 -11.55 1.50 9.87
N PHE A 48 -10.90 2.65 9.62
CA PHE A 48 -9.89 3.20 10.53
C PHE A 48 -10.48 3.63 11.89
N VAL A 49 -11.70 4.18 11.92
CA VAL A 49 -12.41 4.50 13.17
C VAL A 49 -12.65 3.23 13.99
N TRP A 50 -13.20 2.20 13.35
CA TRP A 50 -13.46 0.91 14.00
C TRP A 50 -12.18 0.26 14.52
N LYS A 51 -11.09 0.27 13.72
CA LYS A 51 -9.78 -0.26 14.15
C LYS A 51 -9.17 0.50 15.31
N SER A 52 -9.27 1.82 15.32
CA SER A 52 -8.83 2.64 16.46
C SER A 52 -9.54 2.23 17.75
N TYR A 53 -10.87 2.11 17.69
CA TYR A 53 -11.68 1.66 18.82
C TYR A 53 -11.29 0.24 19.29
N ALA A 54 -11.16 -0.71 18.36
CA ALA A 54 -10.83 -2.10 18.67
C ALA A 54 -9.46 -2.24 19.36
N LEU A 55 -8.42 -1.57 18.82
CA LEU A 55 -7.06 -1.64 19.36
C LEU A 55 -6.91 -0.94 20.73
N ILE A 56 -7.57 0.21 20.92
CA ILE A 56 -7.57 0.90 22.22
C ILE A 56 -8.26 0.03 23.28
N ARG A 57 -9.39 -0.60 22.94
CA ARG A 57 -10.07 -1.53 23.85
C ARG A 57 -9.22 -2.76 24.21
N ALA A 58 -8.44 -3.28 23.26
CA ALA A 58 -7.54 -4.41 23.51
C ALA A 58 -6.35 -4.03 24.43
N SER A 59 -5.88 -2.78 24.34
CA SER A 59 -4.74 -2.31 25.12
C SER A 59 -4.97 -2.32 26.64
N THR A 60 -6.22 -2.15 27.10
CA THR A 60 -6.55 -2.12 28.53
C THR A 60 -6.65 -3.51 29.18
N ARG A 61 -6.57 -4.58 28.39
CA ARG A 61 -6.75 -5.97 28.86
C ARG A 61 -5.49 -6.84 28.76
N THR A 62 -4.39 -6.33 28.19
CA THR A 62 -3.18 -7.13 27.90
C THR A 62 -1.93 -6.45 28.47
N PRO A 63 -1.32 -6.92 29.59
CA PRO A 63 -0.24 -6.20 30.28
C PRO A 63 1.06 -6.08 29.49
N HIS A 64 1.42 -7.11 28.71
CA HIS A 64 2.71 -7.18 28.01
C HIS A 64 2.72 -6.43 26.67
N ASP A 65 1.60 -6.45 25.92
CA ASP A 65 1.48 -5.80 24.60
C ASP A 65 0.61 -4.55 24.59
N GLY A 66 0.03 -4.17 25.74
CA GLY A 66 -0.93 -3.08 25.87
C GLY A 66 -0.41 -1.74 25.32
N LEU A 67 0.88 -1.43 25.54
CA LEU A 67 1.49 -0.22 25.00
C LEU A 67 1.50 -0.19 23.47
N TRP A 68 1.84 -1.31 22.81
CA TRP A 68 1.90 -1.40 21.36
C TRP A 68 0.51 -1.35 20.71
N LEU A 69 -0.47 -2.02 21.34
CA LEU A 69 -1.87 -1.96 20.93
C LEU A 69 -2.46 -0.56 21.08
N LEU A 70 -2.14 0.14 22.19
CA LEU A 70 -2.54 1.54 22.39
C LEU A 70 -1.93 2.44 21.33
N LEU A 71 -0.62 2.31 21.06
CA LEU A 71 0.06 3.07 20.01
C LEU A 71 -0.54 2.81 18.63
N GLY A 72 -0.86 1.56 18.30
CA GLY A 72 -1.55 1.18 17.06
C GLY A 72 -2.95 1.78 16.96
N GLY A 73 -3.71 1.75 18.06
CA GLY A 73 -5.05 2.33 18.14
C GLY A 73 -5.05 3.86 18.02
N VAL A 74 -4.10 4.53 18.66
CA VAL A 74 -3.88 5.98 18.52
C VAL A 74 -3.44 6.32 17.10
N ALA A 75 -2.56 5.53 16.48
CA ALA A 75 -2.15 5.71 15.08
C ALA A 75 -3.31 5.56 14.10
N ALA A 76 -4.14 4.52 14.25
CA ALA A 76 -5.36 4.34 13.46
C ALA A 76 -6.36 5.49 13.69
N GLY A 77 -6.50 5.97 14.93
CA GLY A 77 -7.34 7.11 15.28
C GLY A 77 -6.85 8.41 14.66
N PHE A 78 -5.54 8.62 14.62
CA PHE A 78 -4.92 9.74 13.92
C PHE A 78 -5.21 9.71 12.42
N ILE A 79 -5.12 8.53 11.77
CA ILE A 79 -5.47 8.36 10.35
C ILE A 79 -6.96 8.61 10.12
N ALA A 80 -7.84 8.08 10.98
CA ALA A 80 -9.27 8.33 10.91
C ALA A 80 -9.59 9.83 11.02
N LEU A 81 -8.99 10.52 11.98
CA LEU A 81 -9.12 11.96 12.14
C LEU A 81 -8.58 12.72 10.92
N PHE A 82 -7.46 12.28 10.35
CA PHE A 82 -6.90 12.83 9.12
C PHE A 82 -7.85 12.69 7.91
N MET A 83 -8.60 11.59 7.80
CA MET A 83 -9.61 11.42 6.75
C MET A 83 -10.88 12.22 7.07
N LEU A 84 -11.38 12.18 8.30
CA LEU A 84 -12.65 12.80 8.65
C LEU A 84 -12.58 14.33 8.68
N LYS A 85 -11.43 14.93 9.01
CA LYS A 85 -11.28 16.41 9.05
C LYS A 85 -11.65 17.08 7.71
N ALA A 86 -11.39 16.42 6.57
CA ALA A 86 -11.60 17.03 5.26
C ALA A 86 -13.08 17.27 4.96
N ILE A 87 -13.96 16.57 5.67
CA ILE A 87 -15.41 16.80 5.62
C ILE A 87 -15.76 18.15 6.25
N TRP A 88 -14.98 18.69 7.21
CA TRP A 88 -15.36 19.89 7.97
C TRP A 88 -14.77 21.21 7.43
N PHE A 89 -13.73 21.16 6.58
CA PHE A 89 -12.98 22.34 6.12
C PHE A 89 -13.27 22.75 4.67
N VAL A 90 -14.53 22.68 4.22
CA VAL A 90 -14.91 23.19 2.89
C VAL A 90 -14.86 24.73 2.91
N LYS A 91 -13.84 25.32 2.28
CA LYS A 91 -13.78 26.78 2.08
C LYS A 91 -14.96 27.24 1.24
N ARG A 92 -15.62 28.32 1.69
CA ARG A 92 -16.48 29.13 0.83
C ARG A 92 -15.57 29.84 -0.16
N ASN A 93 -15.81 29.66 -1.46
CA ASN A 93 -15.17 30.54 -2.44
C ASN A 93 -15.53 31.99 -2.08
N SER A 94 -14.54 32.88 -2.13
CA SER A 94 -14.74 34.29 -1.86
C SER A 94 -15.57 34.91 -2.98
N ILE A 95 -16.84 35.19 -2.68
CA ILE A 95 -17.73 36.06 -3.47
C ILE A 95 -17.24 37.54 -3.37
N ALA A 96 -16.01 37.78 -2.89
CA ALA A 96 -15.49 39.10 -2.55
C ALA A 96 -15.37 40.05 -3.75
N ASP A 97 -15.22 39.50 -4.96
CA ASP A 97 -15.01 40.26 -6.20
C ASP A 97 -16.29 40.40 -7.05
N LEU A 98 -17.46 40.01 -6.52
CA LEU A 98 -18.74 40.02 -7.22
C LEU A 98 -19.74 40.97 -6.55
N THR A 99 -20.40 41.82 -7.34
CA THR A 99 -21.39 42.78 -6.83
C THR A 99 -22.80 42.19 -6.95
N GLU A 100 -23.42 41.82 -5.83
CA GLU A 100 -24.82 41.36 -5.80
C GLU A 100 -25.78 42.51 -6.17
N ILE A 101 -26.76 42.23 -7.04
CA ILE A 101 -27.86 43.14 -7.38
C ILE A 101 -29.21 42.52 -7.01
N LYS A 102 -30.19 43.37 -6.70
CA LYS A 102 -31.55 42.95 -6.33
C LYS A 102 -32.58 43.38 -7.37
N GLU A 103 -33.76 42.75 -7.31
CA GLU A 103 -34.90 43.07 -8.18
C GLU A 103 -35.36 44.53 -8.04
N GLU A 104 -35.28 45.09 -6.83
CA GLU A 104 -35.59 46.50 -6.55
C GLU A 104 -34.65 47.47 -7.29
N ASP A 105 -33.37 47.09 -7.45
CA ASP A 105 -32.35 47.91 -8.12
C ASP A 105 -32.47 47.83 -9.65
N GLN A 106 -32.75 46.62 -10.18
CA GLN A 106 -32.72 46.30 -11.61
C GLN A 106 -34.00 45.56 -12.08
N PRO A 107 -35.20 46.18 -11.97
CA PRO A 107 -36.47 45.48 -12.18
C PRO A 107 -36.67 44.96 -13.61
N LYS A 108 -36.18 45.69 -14.62
CA LYS A 108 -36.25 45.28 -16.03
C LYS A 108 -35.43 44.02 -16.30
N LEU A 109 -34.20 43.96 -15.76
CA LEU A 109 -33.33 42.80 -15.89
C LEU A 109 -33.94 41.59 -15.20
N PHE A 110 -34.44 41.72 -13.98
CA PHE A 110 -35.06 40.61 -13.26
C PHE A 110 -36.33 40.10 -13.96
N ALA A 111 -37.18 40.99 -14.48
CA ALA A 111 -38.33 40.60 -15.31
C ALA A 111 -37.91 39.84 -16.58
N PHE A 112 -36.82 40.28 -17.23
CA PHE A 112 -36.22 39.59 -18.37
C PHE A 112 -35.71 38.19 -17.99
N LEU A 113 -34.94 38.09 -16.90
CA LEU A 113 -34.38 36.82 -16.41
C LEU A 113 -35.49 35.84 -15.98
N TYR A 114 -36.55 36.33 -15.34
CA TYR A 114 -37.68 35.49 -14.92
C TYR A 114 -38.47 34.97 -16.10
N ARG A 115 -38.75 35.81 -17.10
CA ARG A 115 -39.39 35.37 -18.34
C ARG A 115 -38.51 34.36 -19.07
N LEU A 116 -37.21 34.61 -19.17
CA LEU A 116 -36.27 33.69 -19.81
C LEU A 116 -36.19 32.35 -19.07
N ALA A 117 -36.19 32.36 -17.74
CA ALA A 117 -36.24 31.16 -16.93
C ALA A 117 -37.53 30.36 -17.17
N ASP A 118 -38.68 31.05 -17.22
CA ASP A 118 -39.98 30.43 -17.48
C ASP A 118 -40.02 29.82 -18.89
N ASP A 119 -39.53 30.53 -19.92
CA ASP A 119 -39.43 30.06 -21.31
C ASP A 119 -38.48 28.85 -21.43
N ALA A 120 -37.34 28.87 -20.72
CA ALA A 120 -36.38 27.77 -20.66
C ALA A 120 -36.84 26.58 -19.81
N ARG A 121 -38.01 26.67 -19.14
CA ARG A 121 -38.49 25.71 -18.13
C ARG A 121 -37.44 25.46 -17.03
N ALA A 122 -36.77 26.52 -16.64
CA ALA A 122 -35.64 26.55 -15.74
C ALA A 122 -36.02 27.22 -14.41
N PRO A 123 -35.42 26.82 -13.27
CA PRO A 123 -35.63 27.54 -12.02
C PRO A 123 -35.08 28.97 -12.10
N ARG A 124 -35.79 29.93 -11.50
CA ARG A 124 -35.34 31.34 -11.42
C ARG A 124 -34.06 31.48 -10.58
N PRO A 125 -33.15 32.42 -10.90
CA PRO A 125 -31.93 32.65 -10.13
C PRO A 125 -32.27 33.20 -8.74
N ARG A 126 -31.57 32.71 -7.71
CA ARG A 126 -31.74 33.19 -6.32
C ARG A 126 -31.11 34.56 -6.13
N LYS A 127 -29.88 34.71 -6.61
CA LYS A 127 -29.09 35.94 -6.56
C LYS A 127 -28.44 36.17 -7.92
N VAL A 128 -28.34 37.43 -8.31
CA VAL A 128 -27.67 37.85 -9.54
C VAL A 128 -26.49 38.73 -9.14
N PHE A 129 -25.33 38.43 -9.69
CA PHE A 129 -24.07 39.12 -9.43
C PHE A 129 -23.54 39.74 -10.70
N LEU A 130 -22.90 40.89 -10.57
CA LEU A 130 -22.21 41.58 -11.65
C LEU A 130 -20.70 41.45 -11.46
N SER A 131 -19.96 41.33 -12.57
CA SER A 131 -18.50 41.24 -12.56
C SER A 131 -17.85 42.08 -13.66
N ALA A 132 -16.57 42.38 -13.47
CA ALA A 132 -15.71 43.06 -14.45
C ALA A 132 -14.99 42.07 -15.41
N ARG A 133 -15.67 40.98 -15.77
CA ARG A 133 -15.14 39.92 -16.66
C ARG A 133 -16.00 39.83 -17.91
N VAL A 134 -15.42 39.50 -19.06
CA VAL A 134 -16.20 39.14 -20.26
C VAL A 134 -16.72 37.71 -20.05
N ASN A 135 -17.76 37.55 -19.22
CA ASN A 135 -18.27 36.25 -18.82
C ASN A 135 -19.76 36.29 -18.47
N ALA A 136 -20.46 35.16 -18.58
CA ALA A 136 -21.73 34.92 -17.91
C ALA A 136 -21.69 33.48 -17.41
N ALA A 137 -22.08 33.23 -16.16
CA ALA A 137 -21.91 31.90 -15.57
C ALA A 137 -22.94 31.61 -14.48
N VAL A 138 -23.40 30.35 -14.43
CA VAL A 138 -24.19 29.83 -13.31
C VAL A 138 -23.29 29.24 -12.23
N PHE A 139 -23.49 29.63 -10.97
CA PHE A 139 -22.76 29.05 -9.84
C PHE A 139 -23.65 28.84 -8.59
N TYR A 140 -23.10 28.18 -7.55
CA TYR A 140 -23.84 27.81 -6.34
C TYR A 140 -23.15 28.34 -5.08
N ASP A 141 -23.94 28.61 -4.03
CA ASP A 141 -23.40 28.69 -2.67
C ASP A 141 -22.94 27.29 -2.25
N LEU A 142 -21.66 27.17 -1.89
CA LEU A 142 -21.05 25.90 -1.52
C LEU A 142 -21.28 25.60 -0.04
N SER A 143 -21.98 24.50 0.25
CA SER A 143 -22.17 23.96 1.61
C SER A 143 -22.36 22.45 1.53
N LEU A 144 -21.89 21.70 2.52
CA LEU A 144 -22.08 20.24 2.62
C LEU A 144 -23.56 19.87 2.79
N LEU A 145 -24.36 20.76 3.38
CA LEU A 145 -25.82 20.61 3.44
C LEU A 145 -26.44 20.52 2.04
N ASN A 146 -25.78 21.07 1.03
CA ASN A 146 -26.24 21.05 -0.37
C ASN A 146 -25.96 19.72 -1.10
N LEU A 147 -25.34 18.71 -0.44
CA LEU A 147 -25.30 17.32 -0.92
C LEU A 147 -26.67 16.64 -0.74
N ILE A 148 -27.38 16.97 0.32
CA ILE A 148 -28.65 16.36 0.73
C ILE A 148 -29.84 17.24 0.32
N PHE A 149 -29.68 18.57 0.37
CA PHE A 149 -30.71 19.54 0.00
C PHE A 149 -30.36 20.28 -1.31
N PRO A 150 -31.33 20.59 -2.19
CA PRO A 150 -31.03 21.32 -3.42
C PRO A 150 -30.54 22.75 -3.11
N SER A 151 -29.30 23.07 -3.50
CA SER A 151 -28.83 24.47 -3.50
C SER A 151 -29.57 25.28 -4.56
N ARG A 152 -29.94 26.52 -4.21
CA ARG A 152 -30.50 27.48 -5.16
C ARG A 152 -29.35 28.09 -5.98
N LYS A 153 -29.54 28.21 -7.30
CA LYS A 153 -28.53 28.66 -8.28
C LYS A 153 -28.42 30.18 -8.32
N ASN A 154 -27.20 30.70 -8.41
CA ASN A 154 -26.88 32.12 -8.60
C ASN A 154 -26.39 32.35 -10.05
N LEU A 155 -26.53 33.57 -10.55
CA LEU A 155 -26.12 33.96 -11.90
C LEU A 155 -25.08 35.07 -11.82
N GLU A 156 -23.94 34.92 -12.51
CA GLU A 156 -22.97 35.99 -12.77
C GLU A 156 -23.22 36.57 -14.16
N ILE A 157 -23.25 37.90 -14.26
CA ILE A 157 -23.30 38.65 -15.51
C ILE A 157 -22.12 39.61 -15.55
N GLY A 158 -21.20 39.35 -16.47
CA GLY A 158 -20.08 40.21 -16.76
C GLY A 158 -20.51 41.45 -17.54
N LEU A 159 -20.31 42.64 -16.97
CA LEU A 159 -20.67 43.89 -17.62
C LEU A 159 -19.88 44.18 -18.92
N PRO A 160 -18.58 43.80 -19.05
CA PRO A 160 -17.84 43.93 -20.31
C PRO A 160 -18.44 43.13 -21.47
N LEU A 161 -19.19 42.06 -21.17
CA LEU A 161 -19.93 41.27 -22.16
C LEU A 161 -21.20 42.00 -22.59
N VAL A 162 -21.99 42.50 -21.62
CA VAL A 162 -23.20 43.32 -21.87
C VAL A 162 -22.88 44.51 -22.77
N ASN A 163 -21.68 45.07 -22.65
CA ASN A 163 -21.27 46.23 -23.41
C ASN A 163 -21.09 46.00 -24.91
N VAL A 164 -20.82 44.76 -25.34
CA VAL A 164 -20.53 44.44 -26.74
C VAL A 164 -21.71 43.74 -27.44
N LEU A 165 -22.55 43.03 -26.69
CA LEU A 165 -23.67 42.25 -27.23
C LEU A 165 -24.94 43.09 -27.44
N ASN A 166 -25.70 42.73 -28.48
CA ASN A 166 -27.09 43.19 -28.62
C ASN A 166 -28.05 42.36 -27.74
N ALA A 167 -29.32 42.76 -27.68
CA ALA A 167 -30.32 42.14 -26.82
C ALA A 167 -30.58 40.66 -27.18
N SER A 168 -30.55 40.30 -28.47
CA SER A 168 -30.78 38.92 -28.92
C SER A 168 -29.60 38.00 -28.62
N GLU A 169 -28.39 38.48 -28.84
CA GLU A 169 -27.13 37.80 -28.50
C GLU A 169 -27.01 37.62 -26.98
N PHE A 170 -27.32 38.66 -26.20
CA PHE A 170 -27.33 38.58 -24.75
C PHE A 170 -28.41 37.62 -24.24
N LYS A 171 -29.61 37.64 -24.84
CA LYS A 171 -30.63 36.61 -24.60
C LYS A 171 -30.10 35.22 -24.90
N ALA A 172 -29.34 35.03 -25.98
CA ALA A 172 -28.80 33.72 -26.37
C ALA A 172 -27.73 33.22 -25.39
N VAL A 173 -26.84 34.09 -24.93
CA VAL A 173 -25.86 33.75 -23.88
C VAL A 173 -26.57 33.38 -22.58
N LEU A 174 -27.52 34.20 -22.13
CA LEU A 174 -28.28 33.88 -20.92
C LEU A 174 -29.13 32.61 -21.10
N ALA A 175 -29.74 32.39 -22.26
CA ALA A 175 -30.53 31.20 -22.55
C ALA A 175 -29.66 29.93 -22.49
N HIS A 176 -28.41 30.02 -22.93
CA HIS A 176 -27.42 28.96 -22.75
C HIS A 176 -27.16 28.70 -21.26
N GLU A 177 -26.90 29.75 -20.46
CA GLU A 177 -26.75 29.62 -19.00
C GLU A 177 -28.01 29.00 -18.35
N PHE A 178 -29.21 29.40 -18.78
CA PHE A 178 -30.48 28.82 -18.34
C PHE A 178 -30.68 27.38 -18.83
N GLY A 179 -30.04 26.97 -19.93
CA GLY A 179 -29.88 25.58 -20.33
C GLY A 179 -29.21 24.75 -19.22
N HIS A 180 -28.16 25.28 -18.58
CA HIS A 180 -27.61 24.69 -17.37
C HIS A 180 -28.59 24.75 -16.17
N PHE A 181 -29.43 25.78 -16.06
CA PHE A 181 -30.47 25.81 -15.02
C PHE A 181 -31.49 24.65 -15.13
N ALA A 182 -31.96 24.34 -16.33
CA ALA A 182 -32.99 23.31 -16.59
C ALA A 182 -32.46 21.86 -16.50
N GLN A 183 -31.17 21.64 -16.71
CA GLN A 183 -30.56 20.32 -16.69
C GLN A 183 -30.52 19.70 -15.27
N ARG A 184 -31.29 18.62 -15.05
CA ARG A 184 -31.31 17.86 -13.78
C ARG A 184 -29.93 17.25 -13.44
N SER A 185 -29.11 16.94 -14.44
CA SER A 185 -27.78 16.33 -14.27
C SER A 185 -26.73 17.29 -13.72
N MET A 186 -27.02 18.59 -13.60
CA MET A 186 -26.19 19.55 -12.85
C MET A 186 -26.01 19.14 -11.38
N ALA A 187 -26.90 18.31 -10.82
CA ALA A 187 -26.69 17.72 -9.50
C ALA A 187 -25.39 16.89 -9.43
N VAL A 188 -25.05 16.18 -10.51
CA VAL A 188 -23.82 15.36 -10.62
C VAL A 188 -22.60 16.27 -10.68
N GLY A 189 -22.60 17.33 -11.50
CA GLY A 189 -21.50 18.30 -11.56
C GLY A 189 -21.24 18.99 -10.21
N ARG A 190 -22.30 19.39 -9.49
CA ARG A 190 -22.20 19.92 -8.12
C ARG A 190 -21.55 18.93 -7.15
N TRP A 191 -21.96 17.67 -7.18
CA TRP A 191 -21.40 16.66 -6.28
C TRP A 191 -19.94 16.33 -6.62
N VAL A 192 -19.57 16.33 -7.91
CA VAL A 192 -18.17 16.20 -8.34
C VAL A 192 -17.35 17.39 -7.84
N TYR A 193 -17.87 18.61 -7.91
CA TYR A 193 -17.17 19.79 -7.40
C TYR A 193 -16.99 19.77 -5.87
N ILE A 194 -17.99 19.30 -5.12
CA ILE A 194 -17.82 19.09 -3.66
C ILE A 194 -16.79 17.99 -3.39
N ALA A 195 -16.84 16.89 -4.14
CA ALA A 195 -15.82 15.84 -4.07
C ALA A 195 -14.43 16.37 -4.43
N GLN A 196 -14.31 17.33 -5.35
CA GLN A 196 -13.07 18.03 -5.70
C GLN A 196 -12.54 18.88 -4.55
N GLN A 197 -13.41 19.58 -3.82
CA GLN A 197 -13.02 20.34 -2.64
C GLN A 197 -12.57 19.41 -1.51
N ILE A 198 -13.26 18.29 -1.30
CA ILE A 198 -12.88 17.29 -0.29
C ILE A 198 -11.54 16.66 -0.68
N ALA A 199 -11.41 16.13 -1.90
CA ALA A 199 -10.16 15.54 -2.41
C ALA A 199 -9.02 16.55 -2.41
N GLY A 200 -9.26 17.79 -2.83
CA GLY A 200 -8.30 18.88 -2.78
C GLY A 200 -7.83 19.20 -1.36
N HIS A 201 -8.70 19.17 -0.35
CA HIS A 201 -8.28 19.36 1.04
C HIS A 201 -7.54 18.14 1.62
N VAL A 202 -7.94 16.91 1.28
CA VAL A 202 -7.26 15.66 1.70
C VAL A 202 -5.86 15.55 1.09
N VAL A 203 -5.75 15.81 -0.22
CA VAL A 203 -4.55 15.58 -1.03
C VAL A 203 -3.65 16.82 -1.01
N ALA A 204 -4.22 18.02 -1.16
CA ALA A 204 -3.43 19.20 -1.51
C ALA A 204 -2.94 20.04 -0.33
N LYS A 205 -3.65 20.11 0.80
CA LYS A 205 -3.25 21.00 1.91
C LYS A 205 -2.39 20.26 2.95
N ARG A 206 -1.12 20.68 3.12
CA ARG A 206 -0.38 20.34 4.35
C ARG A 206 -0.90 21.20 5.48
N ASP A 207 -1.34 20.57 6.56
CA ASP A 207 -1.86 21.27 7.71
C ASP A 207 -1.10 20.92 8.99
N ARG A 208 -1.62 21.34 10.16
CA ARG A 208 -0.94 21.17 11.44
C ARG A 208 -0.64 19.70 11.76
N LEU A 209 -1.41 18.75 11.21
CA LEU A 209 -1.17 17.31 11.36
C LEU A 209 0.03 16.84 10.54
N ASP A 210 0.23 17.37 9.33
CA ASP A 210 1.46 17.12 8.55
C ASP A 210 2.68 17.78 9.20
N GLY A 211 2.50 18.95 9.82
CA GLY A 211 3.54 19.60 10.63
C GLY A 211 3.92 18.78 11.85
N PHE A 212 2.94 18.18 12.53
CA PHE A 212 3.15 17.25 13.63
C PHE A 212 3.91 15.99 13.18
N LEU A 213 3.54 15.36 12.06
CA LEU A 213 4.26 14.22 11.50
C LEU A 213 5.71 14.57 11.15
N GLN A 214 5.95 15.74 10.55
CA GLN A 214 7.31 16.20 10.27
C GLN A 214 8.13 16.46 11.54
N GLY A 215 7.51 17.02 12.58
CA GLY A 215 8.13 17.16 13.89
C GLY A 215 8.52 15.79 14.44
N LEU A 216 7.58 14.85 14.49
CA LEU A 216 7.79 13.48 14.99
C LEU A 216 8.87 12.72 14.19
N SER A 217 8.90 12.88 12.87
CA SER A 217 9.92 12.28 11.99
C SER A 217 11.31 12.89 12.09
N ARG A 218 11.47 14.04 12.77
CA ARG A 218 12.75 14.73 13.01
C ARG A 218 13.21 14.67 14.47
N PHE A 219 12.42 14.03 15.34
CA PHE A 219 12.81 13.70 16.70
C PHE A 219 13.90 12.61 16.72
N ASP A 220 14.29 12.16 17.91
CA ASP A 220 15.20 11.04 18.12
C ASP A 220 14.82 9.81 17.26
N ILE A 221 15.83 9.12 16.73
CA ILE A 221 15.67 7.97 15.84
C ILE A 221 14.81 6.84 16.44
N ARG A 222 14.74 6.74 17.77
CA ARG A 222 13.89 5.79 18.50
C ARG A 222 12.39 6.02 18.33
N ILE A 223 11.98 7.23 17.94
CA ILE A 223 10.57 7.63 17.75
C ILE A 223 10.32 8.01 16.28
N ALA A 224 11.33 8.51 15.58
CA ALA A 224 11.22 8.98 14.19
C ALA A 224 10.65 7.94 13.23
N TRP A 225 10.93 6.65 13.45
CA TRP A 225 10.42 5.55 12.63
C TRP A 225 8.89 5.45 12.65
N ILE A 226 8.23 5.78 13.78
CA ILE A 226 6.75 5.84 13.87
C ILE A 226 6.21 6.93 12.96
N GLY A 227 6.86 8.10 12.99
CA GLY A 227 6.55 9.21 12.10
C GLY A 227 6.76 8.86 10.63
N TRP A 228 7.81 8.11 10.29
CA TRP A 228 8.07 7.65 8.92
C TRP A 228 7.00 6.69 8.41
N ILE A 229 6.59 5.71 9.24
CA ILE A 229 5.53 4.77 8.89
C ILE A 229 4.20 5.51 8.71
N LEU A 230 3.80 6.35 9.67
CA LEU A 230 2.57 7.14 9.55
C LEU A 230 2.59 8.05 8.31
N SER A 231 3.73 8.68 8.01
CA SER A 231 3.89 9.49 6.81
C SER A 231 3.74 8.67 5.52
N LEU A 232 4.25 7.44 5.50
CA LEU A 232 4.10 6.51 4.38
C LEU A 232 2.65 6.09 4.19
N VAL A 233 1.92 5.78 5.28
CA VAL A 233 0.50 5.42 5.22
C VAL A 233 -0.36 6.59 4.75
N VAL A 234 -0.13 7.79 5.29
CA VAL A 234 -0.81 9.01 4.83
C VAL A 234 -0.51 9.30 3.35
N TRP A 235 0.73 9.08 2.91
CA TRP A 235 1.09 9.17 1.50
C TRP A 235 0.34 8.15 0.64
N ALA A 236 0.21 6.91 1.11
CA ALA A 236 -0.52 5.85 0.40
C ALA A 236 -2.02 6.20 0.29
N ILE A 237 -2.66 6.63 1.38
CA ILE A 237 -4.07 7.06 1.38
C ILE A 237 -4.29 8.21 0.41
N ARG A 238 -3.46 9.27 0.48
CA ARG A 238 -3.52 10.40 -0.48
C ARG A 238 -3.37 9.92 -1.91
N SER A 239 -2.48 8.97 -2.16
CA SER A 239 -2.22 8.43 -3.50
C SER A 239 -3.41 7.66 -4.06
N VAL A 240 -4.06 6.83 -3.25
CA VAL A 240 -5.27 6.09 -3.66
C VAL A 240 -6.44 7.06 -3.87
N VAL A 241 -6.69 7.96 -2.92
CA VAL A 241 -7.77 8.97 -3.00
C VAL A 241 -7.60 9.86 -4.25
N ASP A 242 -6.40 10.38 -4.52
CA ASP A 242 -6.11 11.20 -5.71
C ASP A 242 -6.34 10.41 -7.01
N THR A 243 -5.98 9.13 -7.05
CA THR A 243 -6.14 8.31 -8.26
C THR A 243 -7.61 8.01 -8.56
N PHE A 244 -8.39 7.59 -7.56
CA PHE A 244 -9.83 7.42 -7.71
C PHE A 244 -10.51 8.74 -8.08
N PHE A 245 -10.08 9.85 -7.49
CA PHE A 245 -10.62 11.16 -7.82
C PHE A 245 -10.35 11.57 -9.28
N LYS A 246 -9.18 11.24 -9.84
CA LYS A 246 -8.90 11.47 -11.28
C LYS A 246 -9.86 10.71 -12.21
N VAL A 247 -10.37 9.55 -11.80
CA VAL A 247 -11.42 8.82 -12.56
C VAL A 247 -12.74 9.60 -12.55
N VAL A 248 -13.12 10.15 -11.40
CA VAL A 248 -14.31 11.03 -11.28
C VAL A 248 -14.16 12.26 -12.17
N LEU A 249 -12.99 12.91 -12.15
CA LEU A 249 -12.72 14.08 -12.99
C LEU A 249 -12.72 13.76 -14.49
N ALA A 250 -12.25 12.58 -14.89
CA ALA A 250 -12.32 12.14 -16.29
C ALA A 250 -13.77 11.94 -16.75
N ALA A 251 -14.61 11.33 -15.90
CA ALA A 251 -16.03 11.15 -16.17
C ALA A 251 -16.80 12.49 -16.21
N GLU A 252 -16.46 13.43 -15.32
CA GLU A 252 -17.05 14.76 -15.28
C GLU A 252 -16.72 15.59 -16.53
N ARG A 253 -15.47 15.57 -17.00
CA ARG A 253 -15.08 16.28 -18.23
C ARG A 253 -15.85 15.79 -19.46
N ALA A 254 -16.08 14.48 -19.56
CA ALA A 254 -16.87 13.90 -20.65
C ALA A 254 -18.34 14.31 -20.57
N LEU A 255 -18.90 14.39 -19.36
CA LEU A 255 -20.25 14.90 -19.13
C LEU A 255 -20.35 16.39 -19.47
N SER A 256 -19.37 17.21 -19.05
CA SER A 256 -19.36 18.66 -19.25
C SER A 256 -19.54 19.03 -20.73
N ARG A 257 -18.79 18.40 -21.64
CA ARG A 257 -18.93 18.62 -23.09
C ARG A 257 -20.37 18.40 -23.60
N GLU A 258 -21.04 17.35 -23.14
CA GLU A 258 -22.43 17.07 -23.52
C GLU A 258 -23.43 18.05 -22.88
N MET A 259 -23.13 18.57 -21.67
CA MET A 259 -23.94 19.62 -21.05
C MET A 259 -23.92 20.90 -21.89
N GLU A 260 -22.78 21.23 -22.50
CA GLU A 260 -22.60 22.40 -23.36
C GLU A 260 -23.40 22.33 -24.65
N PHE A 261 -23.29 21.21 -25.38
CA PHE A 261 -24.10 21.03 -26.59
C PHE A 261 -25.60 21.05 -26.29
N GLN A 262 -26.01 20.52 -25.14
CA GLN A 262 -27.40 20.57 -24.73
C GLN A 262 -27.84 22.00 -24.34
N ALA A 263 -26.98 22.78 -23.68
CA ALA A 263 -27.24 24.18 -23.36
C ALA A 263 -27.35 25.04 -24.63
N ASP A 264 -26.49 24.80 -25.64
CA ASP A 264 -26.59 25.42 -26.96
C ASP A 264 -27.94 25.14 -27.63
N ARG A 265 -28.41 23.89 -27.60
CA ARG A 265 -29.70 23.53 -28.19
C ARG A 265 -30.87 24.19 -27.47
N VAL A 266 -30.79 24.35 -26.14
CA VAL A 266 -31.77 25.13 -25.37
C VAL A 266 -31.73 26.60 -25.79
N SER A 267 -30.55 27.20 -25.90
CA SER A 267 -30.40 28.57 -26.39
C SER A 267 -31.04 28.76 -27.77
N VAL A 268 -30.71 27.88 -28.72
CA VAL A 268 -31.26 27.88 -30.10
C VAL A 268 -32.78 27.75 -30.10
N SER A 269 -33.35 26.93 -29.21
CA SER A 269 -34.81 26.80 -29.09
C SER A 269 -35.51 28.08 -28.62
N LEU A 270 -34.79 29.01 -27.97
CA LEU A 270 -35.34 30.25 -27.42
C LEU A 270 -34.98 31.51 -28.23
N THR A 271 -33.90 31.46 -29.01
CA THR A 271 -33.33 32.63 -29.71
C THR A 271 -33.08 32.42 -31.20
N GLY A 272 -33.18 31.19 -31.70
CA GLY A 272 -32.78 30.83 -33.06
C GLY A 272 -31.30 30.49 -33.18
N SER A 273 -30.88 30.00 -34.35
CA SER A 273 -29.53 29.46 -34.53
C SER A 273 -28.44 30.54 -34.56
N ASP A 274 -28.73 31.74 -35.08
CA ASP A 274 -27.70 32.75 -35.38
C ASP A 274 -27.30 33.62 -34.18
N ALA A 275 -28.22 33.88 -33.24
CA ALA A 275 -27.97 34.76 -32.09
C ALA A 275 -26.82 34.27 -31.21
N LEU A 276 -26.77 32.96 -30.94
CA LEU A 276 -25.67 32.35 -30.18
C LEU A 276 -24.34 32.45 -30.93
N ILE A 277 -24.32 32.17 -32.23
CA ILE A 277 -23.11 32.17 -33.05
C ILE A 277 -22.52 33.57 -33.17
N ASN A 278 -23.37 34.57 -33.41
CA ASN A 278 -22.96 35.98 -33.45
C ASN A 278 -22.40 36.43 -32.10
N ALA A 279 -23.03 36.01 -30.99
CA ALA A 279 -22.51 36.27 -29.65
C ALA A 279 -21.12 35.65 -29.45
N LEU A 280 -20.91 34.38 -29.84
CA LEU A 280 -19.61 33.71 -29.75
C LEU A 280 -18.51 34.46 -30.51
N TYR A 281 -18.83 35.04 -31.67
CA TYR A 281 -17.88 35.81 -32.48
C TYR A 281 -17.53 37.14 -31.82
N ARG A 282 -18.54 37.90 -31.38
CA ARG A 282 -18.34 39.19 -30.68
C ARG A 282 -17.60 39.04 -29.35
N CYS A 283 -17.76 37.91 -28.65
CA CYS A 283 -17.01 37.62 -27.43
C CYS A 283 -15.49 37.62 -27.65
N GLN A 284 -14.99 37.18 -28.81
CA GLN A 284 -13.55 37.18 -29.11
C GLN A 284 -13.01 38.62 -29.15
N ALA A 285 -13.70 39.52 -29.85
CA ALA A 285 -13.34 40.93 -29.89
C ALA A 285 -13.52 41.61 -28.52
N ALA A 286 -14.54 41.21 -27.74
CA ALA A 286 -14.77 41.72 -26.40
C ALA A 286 -13.62 41.37 -25.44
N ASP A 287 -13.12 40.13 -25.48
CA ASP A 287 -11.95 39.68 -24.71
C ASP A 287 -10.70 40.50 -25.07
N THR A 288 -10.35 40.58 -26.36
CA THR A 288 -9.17 41.34 -26.82
C THR A 288 -9.25 42.82 -26.45
N ALA A 289 -10.43 43.44 -26.60
CA ALA A 289 -10.62 44.83 -26.25
C ALA A 289 -10.57 45.06 -24.74
N TRP A 290 -11.16 44.17 -23.94
CA TRP A 290 -11.16 44.29 -22.48
C TRP A 290 -9.75 44.12 -21.89
N ASP A 291 -8.94 43.18 -22.39
CA ASP A 291 -7.53 43.06 -21.98
C ASP A 291 -6.75 44.36 -22.23
N ARG A 292 -6.98 45.01 -23.39
CA ARG A 292 -6.38 46.31 -23.72
C ARG A 292 -6.96 47.45 -22.87
N THR A 293 -8.25 47.41 -22.54
CA THR A 293 -8.89 48.36 -21.60
C THR A 293 -8.28 48.24 -20.21
N LEU A 294 -8.02 47.03 -19.71
CA LEU A 294 -7.37 46.83 -18.42
C LEU A 294 -5.91 47.29 -18.46
N ALA A 295 -5.19 47.06 -19.57
CA ALA A 295 -3.84 47.59 -19.76
C ALA A 295 -3.82 49.13 -19.75
N PHE A 296 -4.82 49.76 -20.37
CA PHE A 296 -5.04 51.21 -20.34
C PHE A 296 -5.37 51.70 -18.91
N ALA A 297 -6.30 51.04 -18.22
CA ALA A 297 -6.67 51.38 -16.84
C ALA A 297 -5.46 51.31 -15.89
N ASN A 298 -4.65 50.26 -16.02
CA ASN A 298 -3.41 50.13 -15.26
C ASN A 298 -2.38 51.24 -15.60
N ALA A 299 -2.38 51.75 -16.83
CA ALA A 299 -1.55 52.88 -17.21
C ALA A 299 -2.03 54.19 -16.58
N GLU A 300 -3.35 54.42 -16.54
CA GLU A 300 -3.95 55.57 -15.85
C GLU A 300 -3.66 55.54 -14.34
N VAL A 301 -3.79 54.37 -13.70
CA VAL A 301 -3.45 54.17 -12.27
C VAL A 301 -2.00 54.56 -12.00
N ARG A 302 -1.07 54.14 -12.85
CA ARG A 302 0.35 54.56 -12.76
C ARG A 302 0.56 56.05 -13.00
N ALA A 303 -0.31 56.68 -13.78
CA ALA A 303 -0.32 58.13 -13.99
C ALA A 303 -1.06 58.88 -12.86
N GLY A 304 -1.40 58.20 -11.76
CA GLY A 304 -1.97 58.80 -10.55
C GLY A 304 -3.46 59.11 -10.64
N ARG A 305 -4.20 58.49 -11.57
CA ARG A 305 -5.65 58.72 -11.75
C ARG A 305 -6.39 57.44 -12.15
N VAL A 306 -7.72 57.45 -12.06
CA VAL A 306 -8.56 56.31 -12.47
C VAL A 306 -9.63 56.74 -13.48
N THR A 307 -9.89 55.91 -14.48
CA THR A 307 -10.91 56.21 -15.51
C THR A 307 -12.33 55.96 -14.99
N ALA A 308 -13.22 56.94 -15.20
CA ALA A 308 -14.61 56.87 -14.73
C ALA A 308 -15.47 55.80 -15.43
N ASP A 309 -15.26 55.57 -16.74
CA ASP A 309 -16.03 54.62 -17.55
C ASP A 309 -15.11 53.80 -18.47
N LEU A 310 -14.71 52.61 -18.01
CA LEU A 310 -13.91 51.67 -18.80
C LEU A 310 -14.69 51.00 -19.94
N PHE A 311 -16.02 51.04 -19.92
CA PHE A 311 -16.86 50.42 -20.95
C PHE A 311 -16.94 51.29 -22.21
N GLU A 312 -16.93 52.62 -22.04
CA GLU A 312 -16.71 53.54 -23.17
C GLU A 312 -15.34 53.28 -23.81
N ILE A 313 -14.29 53.15 -23.00
CA ILE A 313 -12.93 52.84 -23.48
C ILE A 313 -12.89 51.51 -24.25
N GLN A 314 -13.54 50.45 -23.75
CA GLN A 314 -13.64 49.16 -24.45
C GLN A 314 -14.26 49.33 -25.85
N SER A 315 -15.37 50.05 -25.96
CA SER A 315 -16.05 50.29 -27.24
C SER A 315 -15.18 51.06 -28.23
N LEU A 316 -14.48 52.08 -27.73
CA LEU A 316 -13.55 52.87 -28.53
C LEU A 316 -12.35 52.04 -28.98
N ILE A 317 -11.80 51.17 -28.13
CA ILE A 317 -10.70 50.26 -28.51
C ILE A 317 -11.14 49.32 -29.64
N ILE A 318 -12.35 48.75 -29.60
CA ILE A 318 -12.87 47.93 -30.71
C ILE A 318 -12.89 48.74 -32.02
N ALA A 319 -13.39 49.98 -31.98
CA ALA A 319 -13.41 50.86 -33.15
C ALA A 319 -12.00 51.23 -33.65
N ARG A 320 -11.05 51.46 -32.73
CA ARG A 320 -9.65 51.72 -33.08
C ARG A 320 -9.00 50.51 -33.74
N LEU A 321 -9.18 49.31 -33.18
CA LEU A 321 -8.64 48.07 -33.76
C LEU A 321 -9.18 47.81 -35.16
N ARG A 322 -10.48 48.05 -35.40
CA ARG A 322 -11.09 47.97 -36.74
C ARG A 322 -10.37 48.85 -37.77
N ASN A 323 -10.00 50.07 -37.38
CA ASN A 323 -9.26 51.00 -38.25
C ASN A 323 -7.78 50.62 -38.41
N ILE A 324 -7.11 50.18 -37.33
CA ILE A 324 -5.68 49.83 -37.34
C ILE A 324 -5.43 48.59 -38.19
N LEU A 325 -6.31 47.59 -38.06
CA LEU A 325 -6.23 46.32 -38.80
C LEU A 325 -6.69 46.46 -40.25
N ASP A 326 -7.30 47.59 -40.63
CA ASP A 326 -7.99 47.78 -41.92
C ASP A 326 -9.04 46.69 -42.21
N ASP A 327 -9.67 46.16 -41.17
CA ASP A 327 -10.65 45.07 -41.26
C ASP A 327 -12.03 45.59 -40.84
N PRO A 328 -12.95 45.88 -41.78
CA PRO A 328 -14.28 46.39 -41.45
C PRO A 328 -15.13 45.38 -40.68
N THR A 329 -14.77 44.09 -40.67
CA THR A 329 -15.48 43.00 -40.01
C THR A 329 -14.98 42.70 -38.59
N PHE A 330 -13.94 43.42 -38.12
CA PHE A 330 -13.44 43.22 -36.76
C PHE A 330 -14.51 43.56 -35.70
N GLY A 331 -14.85 42.57 -34.88
CA GLY A 331 -15.90 42.65 -33.86
C GLY A 331 -17.34 42.62 -34.40
N GLU A 332 -17.54 42.33 -35.69
CA GLU A 332 -18.86 42.23 -36.32
C GLU A 332 -18.97 40.94 -37.16
N PRO A 333 -19.95 40.05 -36.89
CA PRO A 333 -20.11 38.81 -37.63
C PRO A 333 -20.46 39.09 -39.10
N THR A 334 -19.91 38.29 -40.02
CA THR A 334 -20.20 38.42 -41.45
C THR A 334 -21.65 38.00 -41.75
N LYS A 335 -22.35 38.86 -42.50
CA LYS A 335 -23.72 38.56 -42.95
C LYS A 335 -23.70 37.47 -44.03
N PRO A 336 -24.65 36.52 -44.03
CA PRO A 336 -24.70 35.46 -45.03
C PRO A 336 -24.94 36.04 -46.43
N LEU A 337 -24.14 35.62 -47.41
CA LEU A 337 -24.30 35.97 -48.83
C LEU A 337 -25.23 35.01 -49.60
N GLY A 338 -25.78 34.00 -48.93
CA GLY A 338 -26.62 32.94 -49.48
C GLY A 338 -27.50 32.29 -48.41
N ASP A 339 -27.70 30.96 -48.45
CA ASP A 339 -28.50 30.24 -47.45
C ASP A 339 -27.92 30.40 -46.04
N PRO A 340 -28.64 31.05 -45.11
CA PRO A 340 -28.21 31.22 -43.72
C PRO A 340 -27.95 29.88 -42.99
N ALA A 341 -28.65 28.81 -43.36
CA ALA A 341 -28.46 27.48 -42.76
C ALA A 341 -27.10 26.86 -43.14
N ALA A 342 -26.59 27.16 -44.33
CA ALA A 342 -25.29 26.71 -44.83
C ALA A 342 -24.13 27.66 -44.48
N HIS A 343 -24.43 28.92 -44.17
CA HIS A 343 -23.42 29.92 -43.76
C HIS A 343 -22.66 29.45 -42.51
N ARG A 344 -21.34 29.58 -42.52
CA ARG A 344 -20.47 29.27 -41.37
C ARG A 344 -19.58 30.47 -41.09
N ILE A 345 -19.59 30.94 -39.85
CA ILE A 345 -18.74 32.05 -39.39
C ILE A 345 -17.41 31.51 -38.89
N PHE A 346 -17.41 30.33 -38.27
CA PHE A 346 -16.20 29.69 -37.76
C PHE A 346 -15.68 28.65 -38.74
N GLU A 347 -14.50 28.91 -39.31
CA GLU A 347 -13.84 27.95 -40.18
C GLU A 347 -13.28 26.75 -39.40
N GLN A 348 -13.23 25.57 -40.02
CA GLN A 348 -12.68 24.33 -39.42
C GLN A 348 -11.16 24.37 -39.18
N HIS A 349 -10.49 25.47 -39.57
CA HIS A 349 -9.08 25.76 -39.35
C HIS A 349 -8.82 26.31 -37.94
N ALA A 350 -9.82 26.96 -37.33
CA ALA A 350 -9.67 27.53 -36.00
C ALA A 350 -9.89 26.46 -34.93
N VAL A 351 -8.80 26.04 -34.31
CA VAL A 351 -8.87 25.73 -32.90
C VAL A 351 -8.70 27.10 -32.20
N GLN A 352 -9.76 27.59 -31.56
CA GLN A 352 -9.72 28.69 -30.60
C GLN A 352 -11.07 28.81 -29.91
N ILE A 353 -10.95 29.12 -28.62
CA ILE A 353 -12.04 29.18 -27.68
C ILE A 353 -11.78 30.47 -26.89
N SER A 354 -12.73 31.41 -26.89
CA SER A 354 -12.67 32.63 -26.06
C SER A 354 -12.50 32.25 -24.58
N ARG A 355 -11.94 33.14 -23.74
CA ARG A 355 -11.64 32.82 -22.33
C ARG A 355 -12.89 32.42 -21.55
N MET A 356 -14.05 33.01 -21.86
CA MET A 356 -15.37 32.60 -21.34
C MET A 356 -15.62 31.10 -21.59
N TRP A 357 -15.17 30.60 -22.73
CA TRP A 357 -15.52 29.28 -23.23
C TRP A 357 -14.37 28.26 -23.11
N ALA A 358 -13.21 28.58 -22.53
CA ALA A 358 -12.00 27.73 -22.61
C ALA A 358 -12.15 26.27 -22.11
N SER A 359 -13.24 25.96 -21.39
CA SER A 359 -13.62 24.61 -20.95
C SER A 359 -14.70 23.91 -21.82
N HIS A 360 -15.15 24.56 -22.89
CA HIS A 360 -16.27 24.19 -23.75
C HIS A 360 -15.80 23.60 -25.09
N PRO A 361 -16.69 22.95 -25.87
CA PRO A 361 -16.37 22.49 -27.23
C PRO A 361 -15.94 23.64 -28.16
N LEU A 362 -15.28 23.30 -29.27
CA LEU A 362 -14.80 24.28 -30.26
C LEU A 362 -15.96 25.06 -30.89
N ASN A 363 -15.78 26.35 -31.18
CA ASN A 363 -16.84 27.21 -31.72
C ASN A 363 -17.44 26.69 -33.04
N HIS A 364 -16.65 26.06 -33.91
CA HIS A 364 -17.18 25.44 -35.14
C HIS A 364 -18.02 24.19 -34.85
N GLU A 365 -17.69 23.40 -33.81
CA GLU A 365 -18.51 22.26 -33.38
C GLU A 365 -19.82 22.76 -32.77
N ARG A 366 -19.78 23.87 -32.03
CA ARG A 366 -20.96 24.52 -31.46
C ARG A 366 -21.84 25.15 -32.52
N GLU A 367 -21.27 25.82 -33.53
CA GLU A 367 -22.00 26.32 -34.69
C GLU A 367 -22.65 25.16 -35.46
N ALA A 368 -21.93 24.05 -35.66
CA ALA A 368 -22.50 22.85 -36.29
C ALA A 368 -23.66 22.26 -35.47
N ASN A 369 -23.54 22.20 -34.15
CA ASN A 369 -24.61 21.76 -33.24
C ASN A 369 -25.81 22.73 -33.27
N ALA A 370 -25.57 24.04 -33.25
CA ALA A 370 -26.60 25.07 -33.27
C ALA A 370 -27.36 25.17 -34.61
N LYS A 371 -26.69 24.83 -35.72
CA LYS A 371 -27.26 24.80 -37.08
C LYS A 371 -27.65 23.39 -37.56
N GLN A 372 -27.55 22.36 -36.72
CA GLN A 372 -27.97 21.00 -37.07
C GLN A 372 -29.46 20.97 -37.45
N ILE A 373 -30.28 21.72 -36.71
CA ILE A 373 -31.64 22.08 -37.08
C ILE A 373 -31.68 23.60 -37.09
N TYR A 374 -31.61 24.19 -38.28
CA TYR A 374 -31.56 25.64 -38.43
C TYR A 374 -32.91 26.29 -38.11
N LEU A 375 -32.93 27.24 -37.16
CA LEU A 375 -34.11 28.01 -36.77
C LEU A 375 -33.88 29.51 -37.03
N PRO A 376 -34.48 30.10 -38.08
CA PRO A 376 -34.31 31.51 -38.40
C PRO A 376 -35.14 32.39 -37.46
N VAL A 377 -34.50 33.37 -36.82
CA VAL A 377 -35.14 34.37 -35.96
C VAL A 377 -34.47 35.73 -36.24
N PRO A 378 -35.24 36.80 -36.54
CA PRO A 378 -34.69 38.14 -36.67
C PRO A 378 -34.03 38.61 -35.36
N LEU A 379 -32.83 39.18 -35.46
CA LEU A 379 -32.10 39.72 -34.31
C LEU A 379 -32.57 41.14 -34.00
N ASP A 380 -32.93 41.39 -32.74
CA ASP A 380 -32.99 42.73 -32.15
C ASP A 380 -31.55 43.26 -31.95
N GLU A 381 -31.16 44.23 -32.78
CA GLU A 381 -29.84 44.88 -32.75
C GLU A 381 -29.70 45.92 -31.63
N GLY A 382 -30.74 46.16 -30.82
CA GLY A 382 -30.66 47.06 -29.65
C GLY A 382 -29.62 46.60 -28.63
N SER A 383 -28.92 47.54 -27.98
CA SER A 383 -27.90 47.21 -26.98
C SER A 383 -28.48 46.44 -25.79
N ALA A 384 -27.74 45.44 -25.29
CA ALA A 384 -28.10 44.71 -24.07
C ALA A 384 -28.20 45.62 -22.83
N TRP A 385 -27.54 46.79 -22.83
CA TRP A 385 -27.70 47.82 -21.80
C TRP A 385 -29.15 48.29 -21.63
N GLY A 386 -30.01 48.16 -22.65
CA GLY A 386 -31.44 48.50 -22.56
C GLY A 386 -32.22 47.68 -21.52
N LEU A 387 -31.67 46.55 -21.06
CA LEU A 387 -32.24 45.71 -20.01
C LEU A 387 -31.89 46.20 -18.59
N PHE A 388 -30.94 47.12 -18.45
CA PHE A 388 -30.47 47.65 -17.17
C PHE A 388 -31.06 49.04 -16.92
N LYS A 389 -31.32 49.35 -15.65
CA LYS A 389 -31.73 50.66 -15.15
C LYS A 389 -30.49 51.43 -14.68
N ASN A 390 -30.45 52.74 -14.95
CA ASN A 390 -29.36 53.64 -14.54
C ASN A 390 -27.97 53.13 -14.97
N THR A 391 -27.83 52.78 -16.25
CA THR A 391 -26.64 52.15 -16.85
C THR A 391 -25.35 52.88 -16.50
N ASP A 392 -25.32 54.20 -16.59
CA ASP A 392 -24.11 55.00 -16.37
C ASP A 392 -23.64 54.95 -14.92
N ALA A 393 -24.58 54.94 -13.97
CA ALA A 393 -24.26 54.80 -12.55
C ALA A 393 -23.70 53.40 -12.25
N LEU A 394 -24.24 52.37 -12.91
CA LEU A 394 -23.80 50.98 -12.75
C LEU A 394 -22.37 50.78 -13.27
N LYS A 395 -22.07 51.34 -14.46
CA LYS A 395 -20.74 51.33 -15.06
C LYS A 395 -19.70 51.99 -14.14
N ARG A 396 -19.98 53.21 -13.68
CA ARG A 396 -19.09 53.95 -12.77
C ARG A 396 -18.87 53.24 -11.44
N LYS A 397 -19.93 52.65 -10.87
CA LYS A 397 -19.83 51.86 -9.63
C LYS A 397 -18.89 50.66 -9.82
N MET A 398 -19.04 49.90 -10.91
CA MET A 398 -18.15 48.78 -11.21
C MET A 398 -16.69 49.24 -11.35
N CYS A 399 -16.44 50.33 -12.07
CA CYS A 399 -15.09 50.88 -12.21
C CYS A 399 -14.50 51.31 -10.85
N ALA A 400 -15.29 51.94 -9.98
CA ALA A 400 -14.86 52.32 -8.63
C ALA A 400 -14.57 51.10 -7.74
N ASP A 401 -15.42 50.06 -7.79
CA ASP A 401 -15.24 48.82 -7.04
C ASP A 401 -13.94 48.10 -7.41
N MET A 402 -13.49 48.19 -8.67
CA MET A 402 -12.24 47.58 -9.15
C MET A 402 -10.97 48.23 -8.58
N VAL A 403 -11.04 49.48 -8.12
CA VAL A 403 -9.89 50.26 -7.65
C VAL A 403 -9.98 50.62 -6.16
N LYS A 404 -11.01 50.14 -5.46
CA LYS A 404 -11.33 50.48 -4.06
C LYS A 404 -10.22 50.14 -3.05
N ASP A 405 -9.39 49.15 -3.37
CA ASP A 405 -8.32 48.65 -2.49
C ASP A 405 -6.98 49.37 -2.73
N ILE A 406 -6.93 50.35 -3.64
CA ILE A 406 -5.75 51.19 -3.85
C ILE A 406 -5.67 52.24 -2.72
N ASP A 407 -4.57 52.20 -1.97
CA ASP A 407 -4.27 53.12 -0.88
C ASP A 407 -2.95 53.88 -1.17
N PRO A 408 -2.96 55.23 -1.21
CA PRO A 408 -4.10 56.13 -1.07
C PRO A 408 -5.04 56.12 -2.30
N PRO A 409 -6.34 56.46 -2.13
CA PRO A 409 -7.29 56.49 -3.24
C PRO A 409 -6.90 57.57 -4.27
N LEU A 410 -6.99 57.20 -5.56
CA LEU A 410 -6.62 58.07 -6.68
C LEU A 410 -7.80 58.93 -7.18
N PRO A 411 -7.54 60.15 -7.68
CA PRO A 411 -8.57 60.99 -8.31
C PRO A 411 -9.13 60.34 -9.58
N THR A 412 -10.44 60.53 -9.81
CA THR A 412 -11.10 60.06 -11.04
C THR A 412 -10.87 61.05 -12.18
N ALA A 413 -10.32 60.57 -13.29
CA ALA A 413 -10.11 61.32 -14.52
C ALA A 413 -11.45 61.71 -15.15
N THR A 414 -11.51 62.92 -15.68
CA THR A 414 -12.61 63.37 -16.54
C THR A 414 -12.68 62.52 -17.82
N ARG A 415 -13.84 62.54 -18.48
CA ARG A 415 -14.01 61.86 -19.78
C ARG A 415 -13.02 62.40 -20.81
N GLU A 416 -12.81 63.72 -20.84
CA GLU A 416 -11.89 64.38 -21.77
C GLU A 416 -10.44 63.96 -21.53
N GLU A 417 -9.99 63.88 -20.27
CA GLU A 417 -8.65 63.38 -19.92
C GLU A 417 -8.46 61.91 -20.35
N SER A 418 -9.47 61.07 -20.10
CA SER A 418 -9.43 59.64 -20.47
C SER A 418 -9.40 59.46 -21.99
N LEU A 419 -10.18 60.25 -22.74
CA LEU A 419 -10.18 60.24 -24.20
C LEU A 419 -8.88 60.80 -24.78
N ALA A 420 -8.30 61.84 -24.16
CA ALA A 420 -7.00 62.37 -24.55
C ALA A 420 -5.89 61.34 -24.33
N ALA A 421 -5.86 60.67 -23.17
CA ALA A 421 -4.93 59.59 -22.88
C ALA A 421 -5.07 58.41 -23.86
N LEU A 422 -6.30 58.00 -24.15
CA LEU A 422 -6.57 56.96 -25.15
C LEU A 422 -6.14 57.42 -26.56
N GLY A 423 -6.38 58.68 -26.89
CA GLY A 423 -5.96 59.32 -28.14
C GLY A 423 -4.44 59.37 -28.29
N ILE A 424 -3.70 59.61 -27.21
CA ILE A 424 -2.23 59.55 -27.19
C ILE A 424 -1.77 58.11 -27.48
N GLU A 425 -2.36 57.11 -26.82
CA GLU A 425 -1.94 55.71 -27.01
C GLU A 425 -2.29 55.16 -28.41
N TYR A 426 -3.45 55.54 -28.97
CA TYR A 426 -3.91 55.05 -30.27
C TYR A 426 -3.64 56.01 -31.45
N GLY A 427 -3.08 57.19 -31.19
CA GLY A 427 -2.65 58.17 -32.19
C GLY A 427 -1.20 57.99 -32.66
N ARG A 428 -0.55 56.90 -32.23
CA ARG A 428 0.81 56.51 -32.59
C ARG A 428 0.99 56.32 -34.09
N GLU A 429 2.20 56.58 -34.57
CA GLU A 429 2.54 56.35 -35.97
C GLU A 429 2.39 54.87 -36.34
N SER A 430 2.92 53.96 -35.52
CA SER A 430 2.83 52.50 -35.73
C SER A 430 1.41 51.94 -35.84
N TYR A 431 0.39 52.67 -35.40
CA TYR A 431 -1.02 52.26 -35.46
C TYR A 431 -1.80 52.89 -36.62
N LYS A 432 -1.15 53.66 -37.51
CA LYS A 432 -1.85 54.19 -38.68
C LYS A 432 -2.29 53.06 -39.61
N ARG A 433 -3.52 53.21 -40.14
CA ARG A 433 -4.16 52.27 -41.09
C ARG A 433 -3.28 51.89 -42.28
N GLY A 434 -2.45 52.82 -42.77
CA GLY A 434 -1.52 52.59 -43.88
C GLY A 434 -0.51 51.47 -43.67
N TYR A 435 -0.24 51.09 -42.40
CA TYR A 435 0.66 49.98 -42.06
C TYR A 435 -0.06 48.63 -41.90
N ARG A 436 -1.39 48.58 -42.08
CA ARG A 436 -2.21 47.34 -42.10
C ARG A 436 -2.01 46.43 -40.88
N GLY A 437 -1.82 47.02 -39.71
CA GLY A 437 -1.59 46.29 -38.45
C GLY A 437 -0.20 45.63 -38.30
N CYS A 438 0.74 45.83 -39.24
CA CYS A 438 2.07 45.18 -39.25
C CYS A 438 2.85 45.38 -37.94
N TYR A 439 2.68 46.55 -37.30
CA TYR A 439 3.38 46.95 -36.08
C TYR A 439 2.55 46.78 -34.79
N LEU A 440 1.34 46.20 -34.87
CA LEU A 440 0.40 46.13 -33.73
C LEU A 440 0.85 45.17 -32.63
N SER A 441 1.39 44.00 -32.98
CA SER A 441 1.70 42.94 -32.00
C SER A 441 2.91 42.07 -32.39
N ARG A 442 3.79 42.57 -33.27
CA ARG A 442 4.96 41.85 -33.78
C ARG A 442 6.27 42.58 -33.45
N SER A 443 7.32 41.80 -33.17
CA SER A 443 8.71 42.29 -33.17
C SER A 443 9.24 42.34 -34.59
N ILE A 444 9.85 43.44 -34.98
CA ILE A 444 10.27 43.65 -36.36
C ILE A 444 11.76 43.35 -36.56
N THR A 445 12.59 43.38 -35.51
CA THR A 445 14.04 43.19 -35.65
C THR A 445 14.54 41.80 -35.28
N ARG A 446 13.74 41.00 -34.57
CA ARG A 446 14.14 39.68 -34.03
C ARG A 446 14.31 38.56 -35.07
N CYS A 447 14.30 38.87 -36.37
CA CYS A 447 14.58 37.89 -37.43
C CYS A 447 16.08 37.63 -37.65
N THR A 448 16.96 38.44 -37.05
CA THR A 448 18.43 38.33 -37.16
C THR A 448 19.07 38.83 -35.87
N ALA A 449 20.27 38.35 -35.53
CA ALA A 449 21.06 38.87 -34.41
C ALA A 449 21.86 40.12 -34.79
N GLU A 450 22.17 40.30 -36.07
CA GLU A 450 22.97 41.40 -36.58
C GLU A 450 22.11 42.43 -37.31
N LEU A 451 22.40 43.72 -37.09
CA LEU A 451 21.67 44.84 -37.69
C LEU A 451 21.68 44.82 -39.22
N ASP A 452 22.77 44.39 -39.84
CA ASP A 452 22.88 44.36 -41.30
C ASP A 452 21.94 43.32 -41.94
N GLY A 453 21.59 42.25 -41.21
CA GLY A 453 20.60 41.25 -41.65
C GLY A 453 19.15 41.77 -41.69
N LEU A 454 18.90 43.00 -41.25
CA LEU A 454 17.61 43.69 -41.35
C LEU A 454 17.39 44.39 -42.68
N TYR A 455 18.39 44.42 -43.54
CA TYR A 455 18.31 44.97 -44.89
C TYR A 455 18.30 43.83 -45.92
N ARG A 456 17.79 44.13 -47.12
CA ARG A 456 17.89 43.24 -48.29
C ARG A 456 18.98 43.69 -49.25
N GLU A 457 19.44 42.77 -50.07
CA GLU A 457 20.20 43.05 -51.30
C GLU A 457 19.23 43.38 -52.46
N GLY A 458 19.57 44.36 -53.32
CA GLY A 458 18.79 44.72 -54.51
C GLY A 458 18.37 46.20 -54.59
N PRO A 459 17.53 46.58 -55.58
CA PRO A 459 17.27 47.99 -55.92
C PRO A 459 16.49 48.76 -54.85
N ASP A 460 16.81 50.06 -54.76
CA ASP A 460 16.50 50.98 -53.66
C ASP A 460 15.06 51.53 -53.60
N SER A 461 14.21 51.29 -54.61
CA SER A 461 12.86 51.89 -54.68
C SER A 461 11.78 50.96 -55.21
N VAL A 462 10.67 50.88 -54.47
CA VAL A 462 9.42 50.23 -54.90
C VAL A 462 8.24 51.15 -54.58
N GLU A 463 7.32 51.34 -55.53
CA GLU A 463 6.05 52.01 -55.29
C GLU A 463 5.10 51.08 -54.50
N GLY A 464 4.39 51.62 -53.51
CA GLY A 464 3.42 50.84 -52.73
C GLY A 464 4.05 49.89 -51.71
N LEU A 465 4.84 50.43 -50.78
CA LEU A 465 5.59 49.65 -49.78
C LEU A 465 4.71 48.69 -48.96
N TYR A 466 3.48 49.07 -48.58
CA TYR A 466 2.56 48.27 -47.77
C TYR A 466 1.35 47.76 -48.59
N PRO A 467 1.47 46.64 -49.33
CA PRO A 467 0.43 46.10 -50.21
C PRO A 467 -0.76 45.47 -49.46
N ASP A 468 -1.91 45.32 -50.12
CA ASP A 468 -3.10 44.65 -49.54
C ASP A 468 -2.82 43.21 -49.08
N SER A 469 -1.96 42.48 -49.80
CA SER A 469 -1.58 41.11 -49.47
C SER A 469 -0.91 40.95 -48.09
N LEU A 470 -0.30 42.02 -47.57
CA LEU A 470 0.35 42.00 -46.25
C LEU A 470 -0.66 41.74 -45.13
N GLN A 471 -1.86 42.34 -45.22
CA GLN A 471 -2.92 42.14 -44.24
C GLN A 471 -3.34 40.66 -44.18
N GLN A 472 -3.45 40.02 -45.35
CA GLN A 472 -3.82 38.61 -45.45
C GLN A 472 -2.72 37.70 -44.91
N ASP A 473 -1.44 37.98 -45.22
CA ASP A 473 -0.30 37.24 -44.68
C ASP A 473 -0.22 37.34 -43.14
N LEU A 474 -0.43 38.54 -42.56
CA LEU A 474 -0.44 38.76 -41.11
C LEU A 474 -1.59 38.02 -40.43
N ARG A 475 -2.80 38.07 -41.00
CA ARG A 475 -3.96 37.35 -40.49
C ARG A 475 -3.73 35.83 -40.52
N GLN A 476 -3.15 35.32 -41.60
CA GLN A 476 -2.85 33.89 -41.72
C GLN A 476 -1.78 33.46 -40.72
N LEU A 477 -0.75 34.27 -40.47
CA LEU A 477 0.25 34.01 -39.43
C LEU A 477 -0.38 33.94 -38.03
N GLU A 478 -1.33 34.81 -37.71
CA GLU A 478 -2.06 34.76 -36.44
C GLU A 478 -2.87 33.46 -36.31
N ILE A 479 -3.57 33.04 -37.37
CA ILE A 479 -4.31 31.78 -37.41
C ILE A 479 -3.36 30.58 -37.17
N LEU A 480 -2.26 30.49 -37.91
CA LEU A 480 -1.30 29.39 -37.78
C LEU A 480 -0.62 29.36 -36.41
N SER A 481 -0.29 30.53 -35.86
CA SER A 481 0.26 30.66 -34.51
C SER A 481 -0.71 30.09 -33.46
N ASN A 482 -2.00 30.37 -33.61
CA ASN A 482 -3.05 29.84 -32.74
C ASN A 482 -3.22 28.31 -32.91
N GLU A 483 -3.26 27.81 -34.16
CA GLU A 483 -3.29 26.37 -34.46
C GLU A 483 -2.10 25.63 -33.80
N LYS A 484 -0.88 26.16 -34.01
CA LYS A 484 0.36 25.62 -33.43
C LYS A 484 0.31 25.60 -31.91
N ALA A 485 -0.11 26.70 -31.29
CA ALA A 485 -0.16 26.81 -29.83
C ALA A 485 -1.05 25.73 -29.20
N GLN A 486 -2.17 25.39 -29.83
CA GLN A 486 -3.10 24.40 -29.27
C GLN A 486 -2.71 22.97 -29.57
N LEU A 487 -2.20 22.68 -30.75
CA LEU A 487 -1.63 21.36 -31.03
C LEU A 487 -0.42 21.10 -30.13
N THR A 488 0.38 22.13 -29.83
CA THR A 488 1.45 22.07 -28.84
C THR A 488 0.90 21.81 -27.44
N ALA A 489 -0.18 22.49 -27.03
CA ALA A 489 -0.85 22.23 -25.75
C ALA A 489 -1.38 20.78 -25.64
N ILE A 490 -1.85 20.19 -26.75
CA ILE A 490 -2.25 18.78 -26.80
C ILE A 490 -1.02 17.85 -26.73
N GLN A 491 0.07 18.17 -27.44
CA GLN A 491 1.32 17.40 -27.43
C GLN A 491 1.94 17.35 -26.03
N ASP A 492 1.90 18.49 -25.35
CA ASP A 492 2.45 18.68 -24.01
C ASP A 492 1.50 18.17 -22.91
N GLY A 493 0.28 17.76 -23.28
CA GLY A 493 -0.72 17.17 -22.38
C GLY A 493 -1.44 18.19 -21.49
N ALA A 494 -1.18 19.49 -21.70
CA ALA A 494 -1.88 20.61 -21.07
C ALA A 494 -3.35 20.69 -21.52
N ALA A 495 -3.63 20.27 -22.76
CA ALA A 495 -4.97 20.04 -23.29
C ALA A 495 -5.14 18.56 -23.66
N LYS A 496 -6.35 18.01 -23.52
CA LYS A 496 -6.68 16.64 -23.93
C LYS A 496 -7.94 16.64 -24.76
N SER A 497 -7.93 15.91 -25.87
CA SER A 497 -9.14 15.61 -26.62
C SER A 497 -10.06 14.71 -25.78
N ALA A 498 -11.34 15.08 -25.67
CA ALA A 498 -12.34 14.39 -24.86
C ALA A 498 -12.67 12.97 -25.35
N ASP A 499 -12.52 12.73 -26.65
CA ASP A 499 -12.77 11.45 -27.35
C ASP A 499 -11.48 10.76 -27.83
N GLY A 500 -10.30 11.31 -27.50
CA GLY A 500 -9.00 10.76 -27.86
C GLY A 500 -8.61 10.94 -29.34
N VAL A 501 -9.44 11.63 -30.12
CA VAL A 501 -9.20 11.98 -31.53
C VAL A 501 -8.96 13.48 -31.63
N ILE A 502 -7.84 13.88 -32.21
CA ILE A 502 -7.54 15.30 -32.45
C ILE A 502 -8.15 15.63 -33.81
N ARG A 503 -9.12 16.55 -33.85
CA ARG A 503 -9.68 17.04 -35.13
C ARG A 503 -8.87 18.25 -35.57
N PHE A 504 -8.18 18.13 -36.70
CA PHE A 504 -7.36 19.20 -37.27
C PHE A 504 -7.72 19.39 -38.75
N ARG A 505 -8.17 20.59 -39.13
CA ARG A 505 -8.62 20.95 -40.49
C ARG A 505 -9.57 19.91 -41.11
N GLY A 506 -10.58 19.50 -40.34
CA GLY A 506 -11.59 18.51 -40.76
C GLY A 506 -11.12 17.04 -40.74
N LYS A 507 -9.86 16.75 -40.42
CA LYS A 507 -9.32 15.38 -40.34
C LYS A 507 -9.10 14.94 -38.90
N GLY A 508 -9.43 13.68 -38.59
CA GLY A 508 -9.07 13.06 -37.31
C GLY A 508 -7.62 12.57 -37.34
N ILE A 509 -6.72 13.23 -36.61
CA ILE A 509 -5.32 12.85 -36.46
C ILE A 509 -5.09 12.16 -35.12
N LYS A 510 -4.20 11.16 -35.10
CA LYS A 510 -3.79 10.45 -33.87
C LYS A 510 -2.66 11.19 -33.17
N LEU A 511 -2.49 10.96 -31.86
CA LEU A 511 -1.40 11.57 -31.07
C LEU A 511 0.00 11.35 -31.69
N LYS A 512 0.21 10.19 -32.34
CA LYS A 512 1.46 9.86 -33.04
C LYS A 512 1.72 10.69 -34.32
N GLU A 513 0.66 11.20 -34.95
CA GLU A 513 0.72 12.01 -36.18
C GLU A 513 0.87 13.52 -35.87
N LEU A 514 0.71 13.90 -34.61
CA LEU A 514 0.77 15.29 -34.14
C LEU A 514 2.12 15.95 -34.42
N GLY A 515 3.22 15.21 -34.26
CA GLY A 515 4.56 15.73 -34.53
C GLY A 515 4.80 16.04 -36.02
N ALA A 516 4.21 15.27 -36.93
CA ALA A 516 4.27 15.57 -38.36
C ALA A 516 3.36 16.77 -38.72
N THR A 517 2.21 16.88 -38.06
CA THR A 517 1.27 17.99 -38.26
C THR A 517 1.87 19.32 -37.80
N LEU A 518 2.50 19.34 -36.62
CA LEU A 518 3.19 20.54 -36.11
C LEU A 518 4.32 21.00 -37.05
N ARG A 519 5.10 20.06 -37.61
CA ARG A 519 6.12 20.39 -38.61
C ARG A 519 5.54 21.01 -39.88
N ALA A 520 4.40 20.50 -40.36
CA ALA A 520 3.74 21.09 -41.54
C ALA A 520 3.26 22.53 -41.26
N ILE A 521 2.74 22.80 -40.05
CA ILE A 521 2.38 24.17 -39.65
C ILE A 521 3.63 25.04 -39.52
N ASP A 522 4.73 24.52 -38.98
CA ASP A 522 6.00 25.23 -38.90
C ASP A 522 6.50 25.63 -40.29
N GLU A 523 6.43 24.72 -41.27
CA GLU A 523 6.77 24.99 -42.67
C GLU A 523 5.86 26.08 -43.29
N GLU A 524 4.54 26.01 -43.05
CA GLU A 524 3.60 27.06 -43.49
C GLU A 524 3.90 28.42 -42.84
N MET A 525 4.19 28.43 -41.53
CA MET A 525 4.54 29.62 -40.77
C MET A 525 5.88 30.21 -41.19
N GLU A 526 6.90 29.39 -41.45
CA GLU A 526 8.21 29.83 -41.93
C GLU A 526 8.10 30.48 -43.31
N ALA A 527 7.32 29.90 -44.23
CA ALA A 527 7.09 30.48 -45.55
C ALA A 527 6.41 31.86 -45.47
N LEU A 528 5.38 32.00 -44.63
CA LEU A 528 4.68 33.27 -44.39
C LEU A 528 5.56 34.29 -43.66
N THR A 529 6.28 33.86 -42.63
CA THR A 529 7.19 34.71 -41.86
C THR A 529 8.30 35.23 -42.75
N GLY A 530 8.84 34.39 -43.65
CA GLY A 530 9.82 34.78 -44.65
C GLY A 530 9.32 35.91 -45.56
N ARG A 531 8.06 35.85 -46.02
CA ARG A 531 7.45 36.93 -46.83
C ARG A 531 7.34 38.23 -46.05
N VAL A 532 6.88 38.17 -44.80
CA VAL A 532 6.74 39.36 -43.94
C VAL A 532 8.10 39.96 -43.58
N VAL A 533 9.10 39.13 -43.26
CA VAL A 533 10.48 39.58 -42.99
C VAL A 533 11.11 40.21 -44.22
N GLU A 534 10.92 39.64 -45.41
CA GLU A 534 11.44 40.22 -46.64
C GLU A 534 10.77 41.56 -46.98
N HIS A 535 9.47 41.69 -46.70
CA HIS A 535 8.78 42.97 -46.77
C HIS A 535 9.37 44.00 -45.79
N ASP A 536 9.65 43.62 -44.54
CA ASP A 536 10.31 44.52 -43.58
C ASP A 536 11.70 44.97 -44.04
N ARG A 537 12.49 44.03 -44.58
CA ARG A 537 13.81 44.32 -45.14
C ARG A 537 13.71 45.30 -46.29
N LEU A 538 12.72 45.12 -47.17
CA LEU A 538 12.44 46.06 -48.26
C LEU A 538 12.11 47.46 -47.73
N CYS A 539 11.21 47.58 -46.75
CA CYS A 539 10.86 48.88 -46.15
C CYS A 539 12.10 49.59 -45.58
N ARG A 540 12.97 48.87 -44.86
CA ARG A 540 14.19 49.40 -44.26
C ARG A 540 15.25 49.78 -45.30
N THR A 541 15.46 48.95 -46.32
CA THR A 541 16.39 49.25 -47.42
C THR A 541 15.93 50.50 -48.18
N ALA A 542 14.63 50.60 -48.49
CA ALA A 542 14.08 51.77 -49.17
C ALA A 542 14.21 53.06 -48.32
N ALA A 543 13.95 52.97 -47.01
CA ALA A 543 14.12 54.09 -46.10
C ALA A 543 15.59 54.53 -45.98
N LEU A 544 16.52 53.56 -45.86
CA LEU A 544 17.96 53.83 -45.80
C LEU A 544 18.48 54.46 -47.09
N ALA A 545 18.05 54.00 -48.26
CA ALA A 545 18.45 54.57 -49.54
C ALA A 545 17.98 56.04 -49.66
N LYS A 546 16.76 56.34 -49.21
CA LYS A 546 16.26 57.72 -49.14
C LYS A 546 17.02 58.56 -48.12
N ALA A 547 17.39 58.00 -46.97
CA ALA A 547 18.22 58.67 -45.97
C ALA A 547 19.62 59.01 -46.49
N ARG A 548 20.24 58.12 -47.27
CA ARG A 548 21.51 58.36 -47.98
C ARG A 548 21.39 59.50 -48.97
N LYS A 549 20.31 59.49 -49.77
CA LYS A 549 20.04 60.56 -50.75
C LYS A 549 19.77 61.92 -50.09
N ALA A 550 19.13 61.93 -48.92
CA ALA A 550 18.89 63.15 -48.14
C ALA A 550 20.19 63.80 -47.62
N GLY A 551 21.23 63.01 -47.33
CA GLY A 551 22.50 63.50 -46.80
C GLY A 551 22.38 64.10 -45.39
N ARG A 552 23.32 64.97 -44.99
CA ARG A 552 23.28 65.78 -43.75
C ARG A 552 22.90 65.02 -42.46
N GLY A 553 23.46 63.82 -42.29
CA GLY A 553 23.31 63.00 -41.08
C GLY A 553 22.09 62.07 -41.04
N TRP A 554 21.19 62.10 -42.03
CA TRP A 554 19.97 61.28 -42.04
C TRP A 554 20.24 59.76 -42.07
N GLU A 555 21.31 59.32 -42.73
CA GLU A 555 21.72 57.90 -42.69
C GLU A 555 22.09 57.46 -41.25
N ALA A 556 22.90 58.28 -40.55
CA ALA A 556 23.30 57.98 -39.18
C ALA A 556 22.09 57.99 -38.24
N TYR A 557 21.19 58.96 -38.39
CA TYR A 557 19.96 59.05 -37.59
C TYR A 557 19.05 57.84 -37.80
N TRP A 558 18.79 57.46 -39.06
CA TRP A 558 17.97 56.28 -39.40
C TRP A 558 18.54 54.98 -38.82
N ARG A 559 19.85 54.74 -39.04
CA ARG A 559 20.54 53.56 -38.49
C ARG A 559 20.53 53.56 -36.96
N GLY A 560 20.69 54.73 -36.34
CA GLY A 560 20.61 54.91 -34.89
C GLY A 560 19.24 54.51 -34.33
N LEU A 561 18.14 55.02 -34.93
CA LEU A 561 16.77 54.64 -34.54
C LEU A 561 16.53 53.13 -34.68
N LEU A 562 16.93 52.53 -35.80
CA LEU A 562 16.80 51.09 -36.00
C LEU A 562 17.61 50.28 -34.96
N SER A 563 18.82 50.73 -34.64
CA SER A 563 19.65 50.10 -33.60
C SER A 563 19.02 50.16 -32.21
N LEU A 564 18.30 51.25 -31.91
CA LEU A 564 17.59 51.43 -30.66
C LEU A 564 16.37 50.49 -30.56
N VAL A 565 15.61 50.33 -31.66
CA VAL A 565 14.53 49.35 -31.75
C VAL A 565 15.08 47.92 -31.60
N HIS A 566 16.18 47.59 -32.28
CA HIS A 566 16.80 46.27 -32.19
C HIS A 566 17.32 45.97 -30.78
N TYR A 567 18.04 46.90 -30.15
CA TYR A 567 18.50 46.77 -28.76
C TYR A 567 17.34 46.50 -27.80
N THR A 568 16.29 47.32 -27.86
CA THR A 568 15.15 47.21 -26.95
C THR A 568 14.30 45.96 -27.20
N GLU A 569 14.05 45.57 -28.46
CA GLU A 569 13.31 44.35 -28.79
C GLU A 569 14.02 43.09 -28.31
N HIS A 570 15.34 43.01 -28.52
CA HIS A 570 16.11 41.82 -28.17
C HIS A 570 16.23 41.66 -26.65
N LEU A 571 16.59 42.72 -25.91
CA LEU A 571 16.70 42.63 -24.46
C LEU A 571 15.35 42.41 -23.78
N GLN A 572 14.30 43.10 -24.23
CA GLN A 572 12.95 42.90 -23.69
C GLN A 572 12.48 41.45 -23.88
N ALA A 573 12.68 40.89 -25.07
CA ALA A 573 12.30 39.51 -25.35
C ALA A 573 13.16 38.50 -24.59
N ASN A 574 14.48 38.75 -24.46
CA ASN A 574 15.39 37.87 -23.73
C ASN A 574 15.05 37.84 -22.23
N ILE A 575 14.76 39.00 -21.63
CA ILE A 575 14.32 39.11 -20.23
C ILE A 575 12.99 38.39 -20.04
N ALA A 576 12.03 38.58 -20.94
CA ALA A 576 10.74 37.91 -20.87
C ALA A 576 10.87 36.38 -20.97
N ASP A 577 11.71 35.89 -21.87
CA ASP A 577 11.99 34.46 -22.04
C ASP A 577 12.74 33.88 -20.83
N ALA A 578 13.78 34.55 -20.32
CA ALA A 578 14.51 34.14 -19.12
C ALA A 578 13.60 34.13 -17.88
N HIS A 579 12.72 35.11 -17.74
CA HIS A 579 11.72 35.16 -16.67
C HIS A 579 10.70 34.02 -16.81
N GLY A 580 10.22 33.75 -18.03
CA GLY A 580 9.36 32.60 -18.32
C GLY A 580 10.03 31.25 -18.04
N ALA A 581 11.31 31.09 -18.39
CA ALA A 581 12.11 29.91 -18.10
C ALA A 581 12.32 29.72 -16.59
N LEU A 582 12.63 30.79 -15.86
CA LEU A 582 12.71 30.77 -14.41
C LEU A 582 11.37 30.37 -13.78
N ALA A 583 10.26 30.99 -14.22
CA ALA A 583 8.92 30.68 -13.74
C ALA A 583 8.55 29.21 -14.02
N ASN A 584 8.87 28.70 -15.21
CA ASN A 584 8.72 27.28 -15.55
C ASN A 584 9.54 26.40 -14.60
N GLN A 585 10.80 26.71 -14.37
CA GLN A 585 11.65 25.91 -13.48
C GLN A 585 11.18 25.96 -12.03
N VAL A 586 10.80 27.13 -11.52
CA VAL A 586 10.18 27.26 -10.20
C VAL A 586 8.91 26.41 -10.13
N ALA A 587 8.02 26.48 -11.13
CA ALA A 587 6.82 25.66 -11.18
C ALA A 587 7.13 24.15 -11.22
N MET A 588 8.13 23.72 -12.00
CA MET A 588 8.52 22.32 -12.14
C MET A 588 9.18 21.76 -10.88
N VAL A 589 10.02 22.57 -10.24
CA VAL A 589 10.69 22.23 -8.98
C VAL A 589 9.70 22.23 -7.81
N THR A 590 8.78 23.19 -7.76
CA THR A 590 7.76 23.30 -6.70
C THR A 590 6.56 22.38 -6.90
N ALA A 591 6.36 21.83 -8.11
CA ALA A 591 5.40 20.75 -8.35
C ALA A 591 5.69 19.54 -7.44
N LYS A 592 6.97 19.30 -7.13
CA LYS A 592 7.39 18.45 -6.02
C LYS A 592 7.35 19.25 -4.71
N ARG A 593 6.68 18.71 -3.70
CA ARG A 593 6.63 19.32 -2.35
C ARG A 593 7.92 19.17 -1.54
N LYS A 594 8.97 18.60 -2.12
CA LYS A 594 10.34 18.52 -1.58
C LYS A 594 11.30 18.77 -2.75
N VAL A 595 12.20 19.72 -2.54
CA VAL A 595 13.18 20.17 -3.52
C VAL A 595 14.56 19.65 -3.11
N SER A 596 15.26 18.97 -4.02
CA SER A 596 16.66 18.54 -3.86
C SER A 596 17.65 19.69 -4.07
N ASP A 597 18.88 19.55 -3.60
CA ASP A 597 19.91 20.58 -3.81
C ASP A 597 20.25 20.77 -5.30
N ALA A 598 20.21 19.70 -6.10
CA ALA A 598 20.37 19.79 -7.55
C ALA A 598 19.25 20.61 -8.22
N GLU A 599 18.01 20.50 -7.72
CA GLU A 599 16.87 21.30 -8.19
C GLU A 599 16.99 22.77 -7.76
N ARG A 600 17.45 23.04 -6.52
CA ARG A 600 17.72 24.41 -6.07
C ARG A 600 18.81 25.08 -6.91
N ASN A 601 19.88 24.35 -7.22
CA ASN A 601 20.96 24.84 -8.09
C ASN A 601 20.45 25.21 -9.49
N ARG A 602 19.52 24.43 -10.07
CA ARG A 602 18.90 24.80 -11.34
C ARG A 602 18.09 26.09 -11.26
N VAL A 603 17.28 26.26 -10.22
CA VAL A 603 16.53 27.51 -10.00
C VAL A 603 17.48 28.69 -9.84
N VAL A 604 18.57 28.53 -9.07
CA VAL A 604 19.61 29.57 -8.93
C VAL A 604 20.27 29.89 -10.27
N SER A 605 20.55 28.89 -11.12
CA SER A 605 21.13 29.10 -12.45
C SER A 605 20.24 29.96 -13.34
N HIS A 606 18.94 29.64 -13.43
CA HIS A 606 18.00 30.45 -14.22
C HIS A 606 17.76 31.84 -13.61
N ALA A 607 17.77 31.94 -12.28
CA ALA A 607 17.70 33.22 -11.59
C ALA A 607 18.93 34.08 -11.91
N LEU A 608 20.12 33.46 -11.96
CA LEU A 608 21.37 34.14 -12.29
C LEU A 608 21.39 34.63 -13.74
N GLU A 609 20.90 33.83 -14.70
CA GLU A 609 20.74 34.28 -16.10
C GLU A 609 19.85 35.53 -16.20
N LEU A 610 18.69 35.51 -15.54
CA LEU A 610 17.77 36.65 -15.52
C LEU A 610 18.41 37.87 -14.83
N TYR A 611 19.11 37.64 -13.72
CA TYR A 611 19.86 38.69 -13.02
C TYR A 611 20.89 39.37 -13.92
N LEU A 612 21.69 38.59 -14.65
CA LEU A 612 22.72 39.11 -15.55
C LEU A 612 22.13 39.95 -16.69
N LEU A 613 20.95 39.58 -17.23
CA LEU A 613 20.26 40.37 -18.25
C LEU A 613 19.75 41.71 -17.69
N LEU A 614 19.19 41.73 -16.47
CA LEU A 614 18.77 42.97 -15.82
C LEU A 614 19.98 43.87 -15.52
N GLN A 615 21.08 43.26 -15.06
CA GLN A 615 22.34 43.95 -14.80
C GLN A 615 22.95 44.51 -16.10
N GLU A 616 22.82 43.83 -17.24
CA GLU A 616 23.28 44.33 -18.54
C GLU A 616 22.57 45.63 -18.92
N VAL A 617 21.25 45.70 -18.71
CA VAL A 617 20.45 46.91 -18.96
C VAL A 617 20.90 48.06 -18.05
N ASP A 618 21.16 47.77 -16.78
CA ASP A 618 21.66 48.77 -15.82
C ASP A 618 23.09 49.24 -16.12
N ASN A 619 23.98 48.33 -16.52
CA ASN A 619 25.34 48.67 -16.95
C ASN A 619 25.33 49.57 -18.20
N ALA A 620 24.31 49.44 -19.06
CA ALA A 620 24.12 50.28 -20.24
C ALA A 620 23.41 51.62 -19.95
N ARG A 621 23.07 51.91 -18.69
CA ARG A 621 22.29 53.09 -18.26
C ARG A 621 22.79 54.42 -18.82
N ASN A 622 24.11 54.60 -18.89
CA ASN A 622 24.73 55.86 -19.34
C ASN A 622 25.29 55.80 -20.78
N SER A 623 25.27 54.64 -21.42
CA SER A 623 25.80 54.45 -22.79
C SER A 623 24.73 54.44 -23.87
N VAL A 624 23.45 54.25 -23.51
CA VAL A 624 22.32 54.42 -24.42
C VAL A 624 21.99 55.90 -24.57
N VAL A 625 22.13 56.41 -25.80
CA VAL A 625 21.75 57.77 -26.20
C VAL A 625 20.45 57.69 -26.99
N VAL A 626 19.46 58.48 -26.57
CA VAL A 626 18.13 58.55 -27.17
C VAL A 626 17.92 59.96 -27.72
N ASP A 627 17.30 60.09 -28.89
CA ASP A 627 17.03 61.41 -29.46
C ASP A 627 15.92 62.14 -28.71
N GLU A 628 15.92 63.48 -28.82
CA GLU A 628 15.03 64.37 -28.07
C GLU A 628 13.55 64.07 -28.30
N GLU A 629 13.16 63.74 -29.54
CA GLU A 629 11.77 63.46 -29.88
C GLU A 629 11.30 62.12 -29.26
N THR A 630 12.14 61.08 -29.29
CA THR A 630 11.85 59.82 -28.60
C THR A 630 11.76 60.02 -27.08
N LEU A 631 12.66 60.81 -26.48
CA LEU A 631 12.64 61.18 -25.05
C LEU A 631 11.37 61.95 -24.67
N ARG A 632 10.95 62.89 -25.53
CA ARG A 632 9.70 63.64 -25.37
C ARG A 632 8.47 62.73 -25.40
N GLN A 633 8.45 61.73 -26.30
CA GLN A 633 7.35 60.77 -26.39
C GLN A 633 7.25 59.84 -25.16
N VAL A 634 8.37 59.44 -24.56
CA VAL A 634 8.36 58.64 -23.33
C VAL A 634 8.20 59.47 -22.06
N GLY A 635 8.40 60.79 -22.14
CA GLY A 635 8.27 61.71 -21.02
C GLY A 635 9.44 61.64 -20.02
N ALA A 636 10.67 61.43 -20.50
CA ALA A 636 11.87 61.33 -19.66
C ALA A 636 13.02 62.20 -20.17
N ALA A 637 13.88 62.66 -19.26
CA ALA A 637 15.05 63.48 -19.60
C ALA A 637 16.20 62.67 -20.23
N SER A 638 16.29 61.37 -19.92
CA SER A 638 17.32 60.46 -20.43
C SER A 638 16.86 59.01 -20.26
N TRP A 639 17.59 58.07 -20.88
CA TRP A 639 17.42 56.64 -20.58
C TRP A 639 17.65 56.33 -19.10
N SER A 640 18.68 56.94 -18.49
CA SER A 640 18.98 56.70 -17.07
C SER A 640 17.87 57.14 -16.13
N ALA A 641 17.12 58.20 -16.48
CA ALA A 641 15.98 58.69 -15.71
C ALA A 641 14.74 57.78 -15.81
N MET A 642 14.69 56.89 -16.81
CA MET A 642 13.61 55.91 -16.97
C MET A 642 13.81 54.65 -16.14
N LEU A 643 15.01 54.41 -15.62
CA LEU A 643 15.38 53.21 -14.88
C LEU A 643 15.48 53.52 -13.39
N GLU A 644 14.81 52.72 -12.56
CA GLU A 644 14.98 52.75 -11.10
C GLU A 644 16.40 52.31 -10.71
N GLU A 645 16.92 52.76 -9.56
CA GLU A 645 18.25 52.38 -9.08
C GLU A 645 18.33 50.87 -8.86
N PHE A 646 19.24 50.17 -9.54
CA PHE A 646 19.32 48.71 -9.50
C PHE A 646 19.99 48.21 -8.21
N THR A 647 19.18 47.85 -7.20
CA THR A 647 19.63 47.42 -5.87
C THR A 647 19.49 45.92 -5.61
N LEU A 648 19.09 45.15 -6.64
CA LEU A 648 18.91 43.71 -6.51
C LEU A 648 20.27 43.00 -6.37
N GLY A 649 20.43 42.19 -5.32
CA GLY A 649 21.61 41.33 -5.14
C GLY A 649 21.59 40.10 -6.04
N ALA A 650 22.76 39.52 -6.32
CA ALA A 650 22.86 38.28 -7.09
C ALA A 650 22.15 37.11 -6.37
N PRO A 651 21.44 36.23 -7.11
CA PRO A 651 20.78 35.07 -6.53
C PRO A 651 21.78 33.98 -6.16
N GLY A 652 21.55 33.35 -5.00
CA GLY A 652 22.34 32.24 -4.47
C GLY A 652 21.50 31.30 -3.62
N LEU A 653 22.05 30.15 -3.23
CA LEU A 653 21.30 29.14 -2.48
C LEU A 653 20.73 29.68 -1.16
N SER A 654 21.42 30.61 -0.50
CA SER A 654 21.03 31.17 0.80
C SER A 654 19.90 32.21 0.73
N ASN A 655 19.72 32.91 -0.40
CA ASN A 655 18.75 34.01 -0.53
C ASN A 655 17.67 33.77 -1.61
N ILE A 656 17.69 32.63 -2.32
CA ILE A 656 16.80 32.40 -3.48
C ILE A 656 15.31 32.54 -3.18
N GLY A 657 14.86 32.18 -1.97
CA GLY A 657 13.46 32.32 -1.57
C GLY A 657 13.01 33.78 -1.51
N ASP A 658 13.79 34.62 -0.83
CA ASP A 658 13.50 36.06 -0.73
C ASP A 658 13.70 36.76 -2.08
N TRP A 659 14.69 36.34 -2.86
CA TRP A 659 14.96 36.85 -4.19
C TRP A 659 13.78 36.61 -5.15
N LEU A 660 13.19 35.41 -5.13
CA LEU A 660 12.02 35.07 -5.94
C LEU A 660 10.77 35.89 -5.57
N ASN A 661 10.65 36.38 -4.34
CA ASN A 661 9.52 37.21 -3.92
C ASN A 661 9.57 38.63 -4.50
N VAL A 662 10.75 39.12 -4.89
CA VAL A 662 10.95 40.50 -5.34
C VAL A 662 11.24 40.63 -6.85
N ILE A 663 11.70 39.56 -7.51
CA ILE A 663 12.15 39.60 -8.91
C ILE A 663 11.05 40.09 -9.88
N ASP A 664 9.79 39.74 -9.66
CA ASP A 664 8.68 40.14 -10.53
C ASP A 664 8.52 41.67 -10.59
N GLY A 665 8.85 42.38 -9.51
CA GLY A 665 8.87 43.84 -9.48
C GLY A 665 9.95 44.42 -10.39
N TRP A 666 11.18 43.92 -10.27
CA TRP A 666 12.32 44.34 -11.09
C TRP A 666 12.13 44.05 -12.57
N VAL A 667 11.68 42.84 -12.92
CA VAL A 667 11.40 42.47 -14.31
C VAL A 667 10.34 43.39 -14.90
N ARG A 668 9.28 43.71 -14.15
CA ARG A 668 8.22 44.62 -14.59
C ARG A 668 8.73 46.04 -14.81
N ALA A 669 9.58 46.56 -13.93
CA ALA A 669 10.18 47.89 -14.05
C ALA A 669 11.07 47.99 -15.31
N PHE A 670 12.04 47.07 -15.45
CA PHE A 670 13.00 47.07 -16.55
C PHE A 670 12.35 46.76 -17.91
N SER A 671 11.55 45.69 -17.98
CA SER A 671 10.82 45.33 -19.22
C SER A 671 9.81 46.40 -19.61
N GLY A 672 9.19 47.07 -18.62
CA GLY A 672 8.29 48.19 -18.83
C GLY A 672 9.00 49.40 -19.45
N SER A 673 10.18 49.77 -18.93
CA SER A 673 10.98 50.86 -19.49
C SER A 673 11.52 50.55 -20.87
N LEU A 674 12.04 49.34 -21.11
CA LEU A 674 12.44 48.88 -22.45
C LEU A 674 11.25 48.90 -23.42
N GLY A 675 10.09 48.40 -23.01
CA GLY A 675 8.89 48.36 -23.86
C GLY A 675 8.29 49.75 -24.16
N ARG A 676 8.46 50.74 -23.27
CA ARG A 676 8.11 52.15 -23.55
C ARG A 676 9.08 52.75 -24.56
N LEU A 677 10.38 52.58 -24.35
CA LEU A 677 11.42 53.09 -25.25
C LEU A 677 11.31 52.45 -26.64
N ARG A 678 11.11 51.13 -26.72
CA ARG A 678 10.88 50.40 -27.97
C ARG A 678 9.75 51.00 -28.78
N ARG A 679 8.59 51.23 -28.15
CA ARG A 679 7.40 51.77 -28.83
C ARG A 679 7.65 53.18 -29.36
N ALA A 680 8.24 54.07 -28.55
CA ALA A 680 8.56 55.43 -28.97
C ALA A 680 9.64 55.46 -30.07
N ALA A 681 10.69 54.65 -29.95
CA ALA A 681 11.73 54.54 -30.97
C ALA A 681 11.17 53.98 -32.30
N LEU A 682 10.25 53.02 -32.24
CA LEU A 682 9.54 52.51 -33.42
C LEU A 682 8.66 53.59 -34.07
N ASP A 683 7.86 54.30 -33.27
CA ASP A 683 7.03 55.40 -33.78
C ASP A 683 7.90 56.49 -34.43
N GLN A 684 9.05 56.81 -33.83
CA GLN A 684 9.94 57.82 -34.39
C GLN A 684 10.71 57.33 -35.62
N MET A 685 11.07 56.05 -35.67
CA MET A 685 11.57 55.41 -36.89
C MET A 685 10.54 55.54 -38.02
N LEU A 686 9.29 55.15 -37.81
CA LEU A 686 8.26 55.24 -38.86
C LEU A 686 7.95 56.69 -39.27
N ASN A 687 8.05 57.65 -38.36
CA ASN A 687 7.94 59.06 -38.69
C ASN A 687 9.09 59.54 -39.60
N ALA A 688 10.33 59.14 -39.29
CA ALA A 688 11.48 59.43 -40.13
C ALA A 688 11.32 58.77 -41.51
N GLU A 689 10.83 57.53 -41.57
CA GLU A 689 10.54 56.80 -42.81
C GLU A 689 9.56 57.59 -43.68
N ARG A 690 8.41 57.97 -43.12
CA ARG A 690 7.37 58.73 -43.82
C ARG A 690 7.87 60.10 -44.30
N ARG A 691 8.65 60.81 -43.48
CA ARG A 691 9.25 62.10 -43.86
C ARG A 691 10.24 61.93 -45.01
N LEU A 692 11.10 60.92 -44.93
CA LEU A 692 12.03 60.56 -46.01
C LEU A 692 11.28 60.17 -47.29
N GLN A 693 10.20 59.40 -47.18
CA GLN A 693 9.39 59.00 -48.33
C GLN A 693 8.73 60.19 -49.03
N THR A 694 8.17 61.14 -48.26
CA THR A 694 7.41 62.29 -48.79
C THR A 694 8.33 63.39 -49.33
N THR A 695 9.28 63.87 -48.53
CA THR A 695 10.12 65.03 -48.88
C THR A 695 11.15 64.69 -49.97
N VAL A 696 11.87 63.56 -49.85
CA VAL A 696 12.86 63.14 -50.87
C VAL A 696 12.16 62.70 -52.16
N GLY A 697 10.96 62.12 -52.05
CA GLY A 697 10.12 61.77 -53.20
C GLY A 697 9.67 63.00 -54.01
N GLN A 698 9.49 64.14 -53.35
CA GLN A 698 9.15 65.43 -53.97
C GLN A 698 10.38 66.24 -54.43
N GLY A 699 11.60 65.71 -54.24
CA GLY A 699 12.84 66.41 -54.60
C GLY A 699 13.19 67.61 -53.71
N ALA A 700 12.59 67.72 -52.51
CA ALA A 700 12.80 68.82 -51.57
C ALA A 700 13.92 68.53 -50.56
N ASP A 701 14.50 69.57 -49.96
CA ASP A 701 15.55 69.47 -48.92
C ASP A 701 14.97 68.96 -47.59
N MET A 702 15.64 67.98 -46.98
CA MET A 702 15.26 67.40 -45.69
C MET A 702 15.73 68.24 -44.49
N GLY A 703 16.70 69.13 -44.68
CA GLY A 703 17.39 69.83 -43.59
C GLY A 703 18.39 68.94 -42.84
N GLU A 704 19.03 69.48 -41.80
CA GLU A 704 19.92 68.70 -40.92
C GLU A 704 19.13 67.66 -40.13
N ALA A 705 19.69 66.45 -40.01
CA ALA A 705 19.12 65.40 -39.18
C ALA A 705 19.35 65.68 -37.68
N PRO A 706 18.46 65.23 -36.79
CA PRO A 706 18.73 65.23 -35.36
C PRO A 706 19.95 64.34 -35.00
N PRO A 707 20.56 64.54 -33.81
CA PRO A 707 21.61 63.65 -33.33
C PRO A 707 21.16 62.18 -33.33
N ALA A 708 22.01 61.31 -33.88
CA ALA A 708 21.70 59.88 -34.00
C ALA A 708 21.63 59.21 -32.62
N PRO A 709 20.57 58.42 -32.35
CA PRO A 709 20.56 57.52 -31.20
C PRO A 709 21.73 56.53 -31.26
N ALA A 710 22.19 56.11 -30.08
CA ALA A 710 23.28 55.15 -29.97
C ALA A 710 23.00 54.14 -28.85
N VAL A 711 23.44 52.91 -29.05
CA VAL A 711 23.34 51.80 -28.09
C VAL A 711 24.74 51.20 -27.89
N PRO A 712 24.96 50.40 -26.83
CA PRO A 712 26.21 49.67 -26.66
C PRO A 712 26.62 48.90 -27.92
N ARG A 713 27.93 48.85 -28.21
CA ARG A 713 28.47 48.12 -29.38
C ARG A 713 28.17 46.62 -29.34
N GLN A 714 28.03 46.07 -28.14
CA GLN A 714 27.68 44.68 -27.90
C GLN A 714 26.59 44.63 -26.84
N TYR A 715 25.57 43.82 -27.09
CA TYR A 715 24.49 43.51 -26.18
C TYR A 715 23.93 42.13 -26.51
N SER A 716 23.24 41.53 -25.54
CA SER A 716 22.61 40.23 -25.69
C SER A 716 21.48 40.28 -26.71
N THR A 717 21.64 39.54 -27.82
CA THR A 717 20.63 39.42 -28.86
C THR A 717 19.81 38.15 -28.68
N PHE A 718 18.51 38.23 -28.97
CA PHE A 718 17.58 37.11 -28.84
C PHE A 718 16.63 37.00 -30.05
N VAL A 719 16.98 36.12 -30.98
CA VAL A 719 16.29 35.92 -32.26
C VAL A 719 15.06 35.02 -32.06
N THR A 720 14.02 35.21 -32.85
CA THR A 720 12.86 34.29 -32.88
C THR A 720 13.33 32.87 -33.21
N GLY A 721 12.91 31.88 -32.41
CA GLY A 721 13.36 30.49 -32.52
C GLY A 721 14.48 30.11 -31.55
N GLN A 722 15.11 31.08 -30.87
CA GLN A 722 16.12 30.85 -29.82
C GLN A 722 15.52 30.73 -28.41
N GLU A 723 14.20 30.58 -28.29
CA GLU A 723 13.52 30.49 -27.00
C GLU A 723 14.10 29.37 -26.11
N ARG A 724 14.32 29.69 -24.83
CA ARG A 724 14.92 28.74 -23.89
C ARG A 724 14.03 27.49 -23.80
N PRO A 725 14.61 26.28 -23.85
CA PRO A 725 13.83 25.06 -23.78
C PRO A 725 13.12 24.98 -22.42
N LEU A 726 11.80 25.04 -22.43
CA LEU A 726 11.00 24.85 -21.23
C LEU A 726 10.99 23.37 -20.86
N GLN A 727 11.03 23.07 -19.57
CA GLN A 727 10.84 21.71 -19.11
C GLN A 727 9.35 21.36 -19.23
N LYS A 728 9.01 20.64 -20.30
CA LYS A 728 7.62 20.28 -20.65
C LYS A 728 7.06 19.11 -19.86
N ARG A 729 7.93 18.24 -19.34
CA ARG A 729 7.53 17.05 -18.58
C ARG A 729 8.31 16.95 -17.28
N LEU A 730 7.58 16.55 -16.25
CA LEU A 730 8.15 16.16 -14.97
C LEU A 730 9.03 14.91 -15.15
N ASP A 731 10.14 14.79 -14.41
CA ASP A 731 10.96 13.56 -14.45
C ASP A 731 10.13 12.34 -14.01
N TRP A 732 10.60 11.12 -14.30
CA TRP A 732 9.80 9.92 -14.03
C TRP A 732 9.37 9.80 -12.55
N TRP A 733 10.24 10.18 -11.62
CA TRP A 733 9.95 10.10 -10.19
C TRP A 733 8.94 11.15 -9.73
N SER A 734 9.04 12.37 -10.26
CA SER A 734 8.03 13.43 -10.16
C SER A 734 6.68 12.93 -10.64
N ARG A 735 6.66 12.31 -11.82
CA ARG A 735 5.43 11.83 -12.46
C ARG A 735 4.82 10.69 -11.66
N PHE A 736 5.65 9.83 -11.06
CA PHE A 736 5.19 8.85 -10.08
C PHE A 736 4.58 9.56 -8.87
N GLN A 737 5.26 10.53 -8.25
CA GLN A 737 4.79 11.22 -7.04
C GLN A 737 3.47 11.99 -7.27
N VAL A 738 3.36 12.72 -8.37
CA VAL A 738 2.18 13.53 -8.72
C VAL A 738 1.12 12.71 -9.50
N ALA A 739 1.43 11.45 -9.81
CA ALA A 739 0.64 10.57 -10.69
C ALA A 739 0.29 11.26 -12.02
N ASP A 740 1.31 11.82 -12.67
CA ASP A 740 1.21 12.50 -13.96
C ASP A 740 1.36 11.51 -15.13
N GLY A 741 0.21 11.07 -15.64
CA GLY A 741 0.07 10.08 -16.71
C GLY A 741 -0.41 8.72 -16.22
N TRP A 742 -0.93 7.90 -17.15
CA TRP A 742 -1.51 6.59 -16.82
C TRP A 742 -0.50 5.61 -16.21
N VAL A 743 0.70 5.49 -16.79
CA VAL A 743 1.72 4.53 -16.31
C VAL A 743 2.24 4.90 -14.92
N PRO A 744 2.74 6.14 -14.66
CA PRO A 744 3.18 6.51 -13.32
C PRO A 744 2.05 6.51 -12.29
N GLY A 745 0.83 6.90 -12.69
CA GLY A 745 -0.35 6.84 -11.84
C GLY A 745 -0.74 5.42 -11.44
N SER A 746 -0.70 4.47 -12.37
CA SER A 746 -0.99 3.05 -12.12
C SER A 746 0.07 2.42 -11.21
N ALA A 747 1.36 2.71 -11.44
CA ALA A 747 2.43 2.26 -10.57
C ALA A 747 2.29 2.80 -9.15
N ARG A 748 1.94 4.09 -8.99
CA ARG A 748 1.68 4.70 -7.66
C ARG A 748 0.49 4.03 -6.98
N LEU A 749 -0.59 3.76 -7.72
CA LEU A 749 -1.76 3.07 -7.19
C LEU A 749 -1.42 1.64 -6.74
N LEU A 750 -0.61 0.89 -7.48
CA LEU A 750 -0.17 -0.44 -7.09
C LEU A 750 0.66 -0.42 -5.80
N VAL A 751 1.63 0.50 -5.69
CA VAL A 751 2.45 0.64 -4.48
C VAL A 751 1.60 1.08 -3.29
N ALA A 752 0.77 2.11 -3.45
CA ALA A 752 -0.10 2.60 -2.39
C ALA A 752 -1.15 1.56 -1.98
N GLY A 753 -1.73 0.87 -2.95
CA GLY A 753 -2.67 -0.23 -2.75
C GLY A 753 -2.00 -1.43 -2.07
N GLY A 754 -0.75 -1.73 -2.37
CA GLY A 754 0.05 -2.73 -1.67
C GLY A 754 0.34 -2.37 -0.22
N ILE A 755 0.63 -1.09 0.08
CA ILE A 755 0.82 -0.60 1.46
C ILE A 755 -0.50 -0.66 2.24
N ILE A 756 -1.61 -0.16 1.69
CA ILE A 756 -2.91 -0.22 2.36
C ILE A 756 -3.35 -1.69 2.49
N GLY A 757 -3.19 -2.48 1.45
CA GLY A 757 -3.50 -3.91 1.42
C GLY A 757 -2.70 -4.72 2.43
N SER A 758 -1.40 -4.42 2.61
CA SER A 758 -0.59 -5.06 3.66
C SER A 758 -1.04 -4.65 5.05
N LEU A 759 -1.36 -3.37 5.28
CA LEU A 759 -1.94 -2.90 6.55
C LEU A 759 -3.31 -3.52 6.84
N MET A 760 -4.15 -3.70 5.82
CA MET A 760 -5.45 -4.34 5.96
C MET A 760 -5.28 -5.85 6.22
N GLY A 761 -4.35 -6.50 5.52
CA GLY A 761 -4.04 -7.93 5.63
C GLY A 761 -3.42 -8.31 6.97
N THR A 762 -2.47 -7.52 7.50
CA THR A 762 -1.92 -7.72 8.85
C THR A 762 -2.94 -7.47 9.95
N SER A 763 -4.07 -6.83 9.65
CA SER A 763 -5.16 -6.57 10.59
C SER A 763 -6.29 -7.60 10.57
N ALA A 764 -6.35 -8.47 9.54
CA ALA A 764 -7.35 -9.53 9.45
C ALA A 764 -7.13 -10.62 10.51
N SER A 765 -5.91 -10.72 11.03
CA SER A 765 -5.51 -11.58 12.15
C SER A 765 -5.71 -10.94 13.53
N VAL A 766 -6.10 -9.66 13.61
CA VAL A 766 -6.32 -8.97 14.90
C VAL A 766 -7.81 -9.08 15.24
N GLY A 767 -8.14 -10.15 15.96
CA GLY A 767 -9.49 -10.55 16.36
C GLY A 767 -9.63 -12.05 16.64
N THR A 768 -8.59 -12.84 16.37
CA THR A 768 -8.55 -14.29 16.59
C THR A 768 -7.54 -14.69 17.66
N ALA A 769 -7.78 -15.79 18.35
CA ALA A 769 -6.82 -16.52 19.19
C ALA A 769 -6.37 -17.80 18.48
N THR A 770 -5.18 -18.31 18.81
CA THR A 770 -4.67 -19.58 18.28
C THR A 770 -4.96 -20.69 19.28
N VAL A 771 -5.64 -21.75 18.85
CA VAL A 771 -5.90 -22.95 19.65
C VAL A 771 -5.06 -24.10 19.11
N TRP A 772 -4.14 -24.59 19.92
CA TRP A 772 -3.33 -25.78 19.68
C TRP A 772 -4.04 -26.99 20.26
N VAL A 773 -4.44 -27.94 19.43
CA VAL A 773 -5.09 -29.19 19.86
C VAL A 773 -4.07 -30.31 19.83
N HIS A 774 -3.78 -30.88 21.00
CA HIS A 774 -2.78 -31.90 21.20
C HIS A 774 -3.40 -33.25 21.54
N ASN A 775 -3.07 -34.27 20.75
CA ASN A 775 -3.46 -35.65 21.02
C ASN A 775 -2.33 -36.41 21.73
N GLY A 776 -2.42 -36.51 23.06
CA GLY A 776 -1.47 -37.28 23.87
C GLY A 776 -1.67 -38.79 23.87
N LEU A 777 -2.79 -39.30 23.32
CA LEU A 777 -3.14 -40.72 23.36
C LEU A 777 -2.40 -41.53 22.27
N ASP A 778 -2.14 -42.80 22.54
CA ASP A 778 -1.56 -43.74 21.56
C ASP A 778 -2.64 -44.33 20.63
N ARG A 779 -3.44 -43.43 20.05
CA ARG A 779 -4.44 -43.72 19.01
C ARG A 779 -4.84 -42.46 18.25
N PRO A 780 -5.38 -42.58 17.02
CA PRO A 780 -5.96 -41.44 16.33
C PRO A 780 -7.23 -40.93 17.03
N VAL A 781 -7.36 -39.61 17.13
CA VAL A 781 -8.51 -38.92 17.74
C VAL A 781 -9.11 -37.92 16.75
N ILE A 782 -10.44 -37.84 16.73
CA ILE A 782 -11.18 -36.83 16.00
C ILE A 782 -11.63 -35.76 16.99
N SER A 783 -11.10 -34.54 16.85
CA SER A 783 -11.42 -33.41 17.71
C SER A 783 -12.25 -32.37 16.95
N GLN A 784 -13.31 -31.88 17.57
CA GLN A 784 -14.17 -30.81 17.07
C GLN A 784 -13.91 -29.55 17.89
N VAL A 785 -13.52 -28.45 17.23
CA VAL A 785 -13.30 -27.13 17.83
C VAL A 785 -14.21 -26.13 17.12
N GLY A 786 -15.33 -25.78 17.75
CA GLY A 786 -16.38 -24.98 17.12
C GLY A 786 -16.90 -25.68 15.85
N ALA A 787 -16.75 -25.04 14.68
CA ALA A 787 -17.14 -25.63 13.40
C ALA A 787 -16.05 -26.53 12.77
N HIS A 788 -14.82 -26.52 13.29
CA HIS A 788 -13.69 -27.23 12.69
C HIS A 788 -13.56 -28.65 13.24
N LYS A 789 -13.34 -29.62 12.35
CA LYS A 789 -13.08 -31.01 12.67
C LYS A 789 -11.64 -31.35 12.33
N LEU A 790 -10.86 -31.78 13.31
CA LEU A 790 -9.46 -32.17 13.20
C LEU A 790 -9.33 -33.67 13.38
N SER A 791 -8.48 -34.30 12.56
CA SER A 791 -8.08 -35.70 12.73
C SER A 791 -6.61 -35.71 13.14
N LEU A 792 -6.35 -36.12 14.39
CA LEU A 792 -5.03 -36.08 15.00
C LEU A 792 -4.49 -37.51 15.16
N PRO A 793 -3.37 -37.87 14.50
CA PRO A 793 -2.63 -39.08 14.80
C PRO A 793 -2.14 -39.14 16.25
N PRO A 794 -1.67 -40.31 16.74
CA PRO A 794 -1.02 -40.41 18.05
C PRO A 794 0.12 -39.40 18.21
N GLY A 795 0.13 -38.66 19.32
CA GLY A 795 1.16 -37.66 19.64
C GLY A 795 1.15 -36.39 18.77
N ALA A 796 0.20 -36.25 17.84
CA ALA A 796 0.16 -35.12 16.92
C ALA A 796 -0.48 -33.88 17.53
N THR A 797 0.00 -32.72 17.09
CA THR A 797 -0.58 -31.41 17.42
C THR A 797 -0.97 -30.70 16.13
N GLN A 798 -2.14 -30.06 16.12
CA GLN A 798 -2.52 -29.10 15.07
C GLN A 798 -3.04 -27.82 15.71
N HIS A 799 -2.92 -26.70 15.01
CA HIS A 799 -3.46 -25.42 15.48
C HIS A 799 -4.44 -24.80 14.48
N LEU A 800 -5.33 -23.96 14.99
CA LEU A 800 -6.28 -23.18 14.21
C LEU A 800 -6.59 -21.85 14.89
N ASN A 801 -7.04 -20.88 14.08
CA ASN A 801 -7.44 -19.57 14.57
C ASN A 801 -8.95 -19.55 14.87
N VAL A 802 -9.35 -19.04 16.03
CA VAL A 802 -10.76 -18.92 16.47
C VAL A 802 -11.11 -17.50 16.86
N ASP A 803 -12.38 -17.13 16.73
CA ASP A 803 -12.88 -15.84 17.17
C ASP A 803 -12.78 -15.69 18.70
N VAL A 804 -12.33 -14.51 19.14
CA VAL A 804 -12.30 -14.11 20.56
C VAL A 804 -13.70 -13.69 21.02
N ASP A 805 -14.02 -13.85 22.30
CA ASP A 805 -15.30 -13.50 22.94
C ASP A 805 -16.53 -14.31 22.45
N LYS A 806 -16.32 -15.45 21.77
CA LYS A 806 -17.39 -16.41 21.43
C LYS A 806 -17.16 -17.76 22.13
N SER A 807 -18.21 -18.33 22.71
CA SER A 807 -18.15 -19.69 23.27
C SER A 807 -17.83 -20.69 22.17
N LEU A 808 -16.80 -21.50 22.40
CA LEU A 808 -16.37 -22.59 21.56
C LEU A 808 -16.68 -23.91 22.24
N ARG A 809 -17.52 -24.71 21.59
CA ARG A 809 -17.70 -26.11 21.97
C ARG A 809 -16.51 -26.93 21.49
N LEU A 810 -15.82 -27.56 22.43
CA LEU A 810 -14.73 -28.50 22.21
C LEU A 810 -15.22 -29.92 22.51
N SER A 811 -14.93 -30.87 21.63
CA SER A 811 -15.19 -32.28 21.91
C SER A 811 -14.22 -33.18 21.19
N SER A 812 -13.82 -34.28 21.81
CA SER A 812 -12.94 -35.26 21.19
C SER A 812 -13.57 -36.65 21.24
N ARG A 813 -13.42 -37.41 20.15
CA ARG A 813 -13.97 -38.75 19.99
C ARG A 813 -12.93 -39.68 19.38
N THR A 814 -13.04 -40.97 19.66
CA THR A 814 -12.27 -41.98 18.92
C THR A 814 -12.74 -42.04 17.46
N VAL A 815 -11.95 -42.64 16.56
CA VAL A 815 -12.33 -42.84 15.15
C VAL A 815 -13.61 -43.69 15.02
N GLU A 816 -13.84 -44.58 15.98
CA GLU A 816 -15.03 -45.45 16.08
C GLU A 816 -16.26 -44.72 16.64
N GLY A 817 -16.14 -43.44 17.02
CA GLY A 817 -17.24 -42.57 17.43
C GLY A 817 -17.49 -42.50 18.94
N GLN A 818 -16.66 -43.14 19.77
CA GLN A 818 -16.78 -43.09 21.23
C GLN A 818 -16.37 -41.72 21.75
N GLU A 819 -17.18 -41.13 22.63
CA GLU A 819 -16.90 -39.80 23.19
C GLU A 819 -15.82 -39.88 24.27
N ILE A 820 -14.71 -39.17 24.07
CA ILE A 820 -13.63 -39.05 25.04
C ILE A 820 -13.99 -37.95 26.05
N GLU A 821 -14.38 -36.77 25.53
CA GLU A 821 -14.81 -35.63 26.32
C GLU A 821 -15.54 -34.57 25.48
N SER A 822 -16.33 -33.71 26.13
CA SER A 822 -16.97 -32.53 25.54
C SER A 822 -17.12 -31.43 26.60
N PHE A 823 -16.77 -30.18 26.26
CA PHE A 823 -16.88 -29.01 27.12
C PHE A 823 -16.95 -27.71 26.29
N GLU A 824 -17.17 -26.55 26.94
CA GLU A 824 -17.21 -25.24 26.29
C GLU A 824 -16.18 -24.30 26.92
N GLU A 825 -15.47 -23.53 26.09
CA GLU A 825 -14.51 -22.51 26.54
C GLU A 825 -14.63 -21.24 25.70
N THR A 826 -14.20 -20.11 26.26
CA THR A 826 -14.20 -18.82 25.55
C THR A 826 -12.80 -18.21 25.57
N PRO A 827 -12.07 -18.19 24.43
CA PRO A 827 -10.85 -17.42 24.30
C PRO A 827 -11.14 -15.94 24.54
N ASP A 828 -10.44 -15.37 25.51
CA ASP A 828 -10.65 -14.03 26.05
C ASP A 828 -9.51 -13.05 25.70
N VAL A 829 -8.43 -13.53 25.10
CA VAL A 829 -7.24 -12.75 24.72
C VAL A 829 -7.06 -12.70 23.20
N ILE A 830 -7.01 -11.49 22.64
CA ILE A 830 -6.70 -11.26 21.21
C ILE A 830 -5.24 -11.62 20.95
N SER A 831 -5.00 -12.48 19.96
CA SER A 831 -3.69 -13.10 19.70
C SER A 831 -3.18 -13.99 20.83
N GLY A 832 -4.04 -14.40 21.77
CA GLY A 832 -3.70 -15.38 22.81
C GLY A 832 -3.46 -16.77 22.22
N GLN A 833 -2.62 -17.57 22.88
CA GLN A 833 -2.41 -18.97 22.54
C GLN A 833 -3.02 -19.85 23.63
N TYR A 834 -3.81 -20.84 23.24
CA TYR A 834 -4.45 -21.80 24.13
C TYR A 834 -4.11 -23.21 23.68
N VAL A 835 -3.85 -24.11 24.63
CA VAL A 835 -3.60 -25.52 24.37
C VAL A 835 -4.80 -26.33 24.86
N TYR A 836 -5.42 -27.06 23.95
CA TYR A 836 -6.38 -28.12 24.25
C TYR A 836 -5.63 -29.46 24.36
N ASN A 837 -5.39 -29.91 25.60
CA ASN A 837 -4.73 -31.18 25.92
C ASN A 837 -5.77 -32.30 26.07
N ILE A 838 -5.95 -33.11 25.01
CA ILE A 838 -7.03 -34.10 24.93
C ILE A 838 -6.90 -35.14 26.04
N ALA A 839 -8.00 -35.36 26.77
CA ALA A 839 -8.11 -36.33 27.86
C ALA A 839 -7.09 -36.15 29.00
N LEU A 840 -6.37 -35.01 29.04
CA LEU A 840 -5.21 -34.83 29.90
C LEU A 840 -4.14 -35.93 29.72
N ALA A 841 -4.04 -36.48 28.51
CA ALA A 841 -3.18 -37.63 28.25
C ALA A 841 -1.68 -37.30 28.31
N SER A 842 -1.28 -36.05 28.11
CA SER A 842 0.14 -35.66 28.14
C SER A 842 0.48 -34.72 29.29
N PRO A 843 1.58 -34.96 30.02
CA PRO A 843 2.18 -33.95 30.88
C PRO A 843 2.89 -32.91 30.01
N LEU A 844 2.56 -31.64 30.22
CA LEU A 844 3.13 -30.53 29.47
C LEU A 844 4.31 -29.94 30.25
N MET A 845 5.41 -29.69 29.56
CA MET A 845 6.67 -29.23 30.16
C MET A 845 7.12 -27.91 29.53
N GLU A 846 7.35 -26.89 30.36
CA GLU A 846 7.91 -25.61 29.92
C GLU A 846 9.41 -25.54 30.22
N TRP A 847 10.18 -25.12 29.23
CA TRP A 847 11.62 -24.89 29.34
C TRP A 847 12.06 -23.78 28.40
N SER A 848 13.35 -23.45 28.40
CA SER A 848 13.89 -22.53 27.41
C SER A 848 15.14 -23.10 26.74
N VAL A 849 15.22 -22.93 25.43
CA VAL A 849 16.40 -23.27 24.63
C VAL A 849 17.28 -22.03 24.49
N GLY A 850 18.58 -22.21 24.76
CA GLY A 850 19.60 -21.18 24.59
C GLY A 850 20.30 -21.31 23.24
N TYR A 851 20.52 -20.18 22.56
CA TYR A 851 21.24 -20.10 21.30
C TYR A 851 22.49 -19.23 21.46
N GLY A 852 23.58 -19.64 20.83
CA GLY A 852 24.87 -18.93 20.90
C GLY A 852 25.48 -19.01 22.30
N SER A 853 25.79 -17.87 22.91
CA SER A 853 26.39 -17.80 24.26
C SER A 853 25.39 -17.94 25.42
N TYR A 854 24.09 -18.09 25.14
CA TYR A 854 23.04 -18.13 26.16
C TYR A 854 22.72 -19.58 26.55
N THR A 855 22.58 -19.83 27.85
CA THR A 855 22.13 -21.11 28.39
C THR A 855 20.61 -21.11 28.59
N GLY A 856 19.98 -22.23 28.26
CA GLY A 856 18.56 -22.46 28.51
C GLY A 856 18.24 -22.79 29.97
N SER A 857 16.96 -22.91 30.28
CA SER A 857 16.44 -23.37 31.58
C SER A 857 16.01 -24.83 31.52
N ALA A 858 16.05 -25.52 32.66
CA ALA A 858 15.52 -26.88 32.80
C ALA A 858 13.99 -26.91 32.58
N ALA A 859 13.49 -28.10 32.21
CA ALA A 859 12.07 -28.36 32.07
C ALA A 859 11.39 -28.46 33.43
N HIS A 860 10.21 -27.85 33.52
CA HIS A 860 9.33 -27.93 34.68
C HIS A 860 7.88 -28.15 34.24
N GLU A 861 7.10 -28.82 35.08
CA GLU A 861 5.71 -29.18 34.81
C GLU A 861 4.79 -27.94 34.86
N VAL A 862 3.96 -27.75 33.83
CA VAL A 862 2.94 -26.67 33.81
C VAL A 862 1.59 -27.15 34.42
N PRO A 863 0.63 -26.26 34.73
CA PRO A 863 -0.68 -26.67 35.21
C PRO A 863 -1.34 -27.72 34.30
N HIS A 864 -1.77 -28.83 34.90
CA HIS A 864 -2.34 -29.97 34.18
C HIS A 864 -3.83 -29.76 33.93
N GLU A 865 -4.13 -28.88 32.97
CA GLU A 865 -5.48 -28.48 32.60
C GLU A 865 -5.81 -28.88 31.16
N ARG A 866 -7.09 -29.14 30.90
CA ARG A 866 -7.57 -29.49 29.55
C ARG A 866 -7.47 -28.30 28.60
N TRP A 867 -7.65 -27.10 29.14
CA TRP A 867 -7.57 -25.84 28.42
C TRP A 867 -6.56 -24.93 29.11
N LEU A 868 -5.39 -24.78 28.49
CA LEU A 868 -4.26 -24.07 29.09
C LEU A 868 -3.93 -22.80 28.29
N PRO A 869 -4.13 -21.59 28.82
CA PRO A 869 -3.59 -20.38 28.21
C PRO A 869 -2.06 -20.39 28.34
N THR A 870 -1.35 -20.02 27.27
CA THR A 870 0.11 -20.00 27.26
C THR A 870 0.67 -18.76 26.56
N SER A 871 1.81 -18.30 27.04
CA SER A 871 2.60 -17.20 26.47
C SER A 871 3.94 -17.66 25.92
N VAL A 872 4.17 -18.97 25.78
CA VAL A 872 5.43 -19.49 25.24
C VAL A 872 5.59 -19.17 23.75
N GLN A 873 6.83 -19.13 23.29
CA GLN A 873 7.13 -18.74 21.90
C GLN A 873 7.05 -19.93 20.93
N ILE A 874 7.29 -21.15 21.42
CA ILE A 874 7.24 -22.39 20.64
C ILE A 874 6.32 -23.36 21.38
N VAL A 875 5.16 -23.67 20.80
CA VAL A 875 4.13 -24.52 21.42
C VAL A 875 4.10 -25.87 20.72
N LEU A 876 4.49 -26.94 21.43
CA LEU A 876 4.36 -28.33 20.99
C LEU A 876 5.02 -28.63 19.64
N GLU A 877 6.10 -27.93 19.34
CA GLU A 877 6.92 -28.07 18.13
C GLU A 877 8.41 -28.17 18.51
N GLU A 878 9.21 -28.78 17.64
CA GLU A 878 10.66 -28.81 17.83
C GLU A 878 11.26 -27.40 17.71
N PRO A 879 12.08 -26.95 18.68
CA PRO A 879 12.74 -25.68 18.56
C PRO A 879 13.72 -25.67 17.37
N PRO A 880 13.86 -24.56 16.65
CA PRO A 880 14.76 -24.48 15.50
C PRO A 880 16.21 -24.72 15.91
N LYS A 881 17.03 -25.28 15.01
CA LYS A 881 18.45 -25.58 15.32
C LYS A 881 19.31 -24.32 15.51
N SER A 882 18.88 -23.18 14.98
CA SER A 882 19.56 -21.90 15.12
C SER A 882 18.59 -20.72 14.97
N ILE A 883 18.97 -19.54 15.48
CA ILE A 883 18.22 -18.29 15.33
C ILE A 883 19.13 -17.19 14.76
N GLN A 884 18.56 -16.28 13.98
CA GLN A 884 19.25 -15.04 13.58
C GLN A 884 18.91 -13.92 14.57
N THR A 885 19.92 -13.36 15.24
CA THR A 885 19.77 -12.18 16.10
C THR A 885 20.88 -11.16 15.79
N LYS A 886 20.67 -9.90 16.17
CA LYS A 886 21.66 -8.82 16.00
C LYS A 886 22.79 -8.85 17.05
N GLY A 887 22.77 -9.83 17.97
CA GLY A 887 23.75 -10.01 19.06
C GLY A 887 24.36 -11.42 19.04
N SER A 888 24.98 -11.84 20.15
CA SER A 888 25.69 -13.14 20.26
C SER A 888 24.77 -14.36 20.47
N GLY A 889 23.45 -14.19 20.42
CA GLY A 889 22.48 -15.26 20.67
C GLY A 889 21.17 -14.78 21.31
N GLY A 890 20.47 -15.69 21.99
CA GLY A 890 19.26 -15.42 22.77
C GLY A 890 18.59 -16.70 23.28
N THR A 891 17.54 -16.58 24.08
CA THR A 891 16.72 -17.72 24.55
C THR A 891 15.34 -17.73 23.90
N ARG A 892 14.71 -18.91 23.80
CA ARG A 892 13.29 -19.10 23.44
C ARG A 892 12.61 -20.03 24.43
N THR A 893 11.42 -19.66 24.90
CA THR A 893 10.57 -20.51 25.73
C THR A 893 9.82 -21.51 24.86
N VAL A 894 9.79 -22.76 25.33
CA VAL A 894 9.26 -23.92 24.63
C VAL A 894 8.30 -24.65 25.56
N LEU A 895 7.10 -24.93 25.09
CA LEU A 895 6.20 -25.89 25.70
C LEU A 895 6.28 -27.19 24.90
N SER A 896 6.57 -28.29 25.58
CA SER A 896 6.77 -29.61 24.95
C SER A 896 5.99 -30.69 25.66
N ALA A 897 5.70 -31.79 24.95
CA ALA A 897 5.08 -32.98 25.48
C ALA A 897 5.95 -34.22 25.17
N PRO A 898 6.01 -35.21 26.06
CA PRO A 898 6.66 -36.50 25.76
C PRO A 898 5.96 -37.26 24.62
N PRO A 899 6.64 -38.24 23.99
CA PRO A 899 6.02 -39.09 22.98
C PRO A 899 4.83 -39.89 23.55
N ALA A 900 3.68 -39.84 22.88
CA ALA A 900 2.43 -40.51 23.29
C ALA A 900 2.56 -42.03 23.50
N ASN A 901 3.46 -42.68 22.77
CA ASN A 901 3.63 -44.14 22.78
C ASN A 901 4.61 -44.67 23.85
N SER A 902 5.13 -43.81 24.72
CA SER A 902 6.11 -44.19 25.75
C SER A 902 5.60 -43.87 27.16
N TRP A 903 5.22 -44.90 27.92
CA TRP A 903 4.80 -44.69 29.31
C TRP A 903 5.93 -44.20 30.20
N ARG A 904 7.18 -44.63 29.93
CA ARG A 904 8.36 -44.22 30.70
C ARG A 904 8.70 -42.75 30.49
N SER A 905 8.63 -42.28 29.24
CA SER A 905 8.87 -40.87 28.93
C SER A 905 7.78 -39.97 29.53
N ASN A 906 6.51 -40.40 29.49
CA ASN A 906 5.41 -39.66 30.10
C ASN A 906 5.54 -39.61 31.63
N LEU A 907 5.66 -40.74 32.31
CA LEU A 907 5.72 -40.76 33.77
C LEU A 907 7.07 -40.33 34.36
N GLY A 908 8.12 -40.25 33.54
CA GLY A 908 9.46 -39.84 33.93
C GLY A 908 9.63 -38.32 34.08
N VAL A 909 8.76 -37.54 33.44
CA VAL A 909 8.78 -36.06 33.53
C VAL A 909 7.76 -35.49 34.51
N VAL A 910 6.85 -36.31 35.01
CA VAL A 910 5.78 -35.90 35.94
C VAL A 910 6.32 -35.75 37.35
N GLU A 911 6.11 -34.59 37.95
CA GLU A 911 6.49 -34.27 39.33
C GLU A 911 5.31 -34.47 40.29
N LYS A 912 4.08 -34.16 39.86
CA LYS A 912 2.87 -34.20 40.70
C LYS A 912 2.11 -35.51 40.58
N GLU A 913 1.69 -36.05 41.73
CA GLU A 913 0.95 -37.33 41.79
C GLU A 913 -0.42 -37.27 41.10
N ASP A 914 -1.10 -36.13 41.14
CA ASP A 914 -2.40 -35.95 40.47
C ASP A 914 -2.26 -36.01 38.94
N THR A 915 -1.25 -35.34 38.39
CA THR A 915 -0.89 -35.43 36.96
C THR A 915 -0.53 -36.87 36.59
N ARG A 916 0.24 -37.55 37.46
CA ARG A 916 0.64 -38.94 37.26
C ARG A 916 -0.57 -39.85 37.13
N LYS A 917 -1.51 -39.73 38.06
CA LYS A 917 -2.76 -40.48 38.07
C LYS A 917 -3.62 -40.19 36.84
N ALA A 918 -3.77 -38.92 36.45
CA ALA A 918 -4.57 -38.52 35.30
C ALA A 918 -4.04 -39.10 33.99
N VAL A 919 -2.72 -39.00 33.74
CA VAL A 919 -2.05 -39.57 32.56
C VAL A 919 -2.21 -41.10 32.51
N ILE A 920 -2.00 -41.80 33.65
CA ILE A 920 -2.19 -43.25 33.73
C ILE A 920 -3.62 -43.64 33.34
N LEU A 921 -4.62 -42.98 33.92
CA LEU A 921 -6.03 -43.30 33.67
C LEU A 921 -6.45 -42.98 32.24
N ALA A 922 -5.96 -41.87 31.67
CA ALA A 922 -6.25 -41.46 30.30
C ALA A 922 -5.76 -42.53 29.30
N HIS A 923 -4.49 -42.90 29.38
CA HIS A 923 -3.90 -43.92 28.51
C HIS A 923 -4.52 -45.30 28.75
N ALA A 924 -4.67 -45.73 30.01
CA ALA A 924 -5.25 -47.02 30.33
C ALA A 924 -6.69 -47.15 29.81
N ARG A 925 -7.49 -46.09 29.86
CA ARG A 925 -8.88 -46.08 29.38
C ARG A 925 -8.98 -45.98 27.87
N TRP A 926 -8.19 -45.12 27.25
CA TRP A 926 -8.44 -44.69 25.87
C TRP A 926 -7.47 -45.23 24.85
N ASP A 927 -6.24 -45.61 25.18
CA ASP A 927 -5.27 -46.10 24.19
C ASP A 927 -5.79 -47.31 23.42
N SER A 928 -5.34 -47.44 22.17
CA SER A 928 -5.71 -48.56 21.30
C SER A 928 -5.35 -49.90 21.95
N PRO A 929 -6.15 -50.99 21.77
CA PRO A 929 -5.74 -52.35 22.13
C PRO A 929 -4.40 -52.79 21.50
N GLU A 930 -3.98 -52.12 20.42
CA GLU A 930 -2.71 -52.32 19.75
C GLU A 930 -1.61 -51.34 20.22
N SER A 931 -1.85 -50.48 21.21
CA SER A 931 -0.81 -49.60 21.72
C SER A 931 0.34 -50.40 22.34
N ALA A 932 1.57 -50.01 22.02
CA ALA A 932 2.77 -50.69 22.49
C ALA A 932 2.97 -50.59 24.01
N SER A 933 2.46 -49.52 24.62
CA SER A 933 2.56 -49.27 26.07
C SER A 933 1.29 -49.65 26.85
N LEU A 934 0.23 -50.16 26.21
CA LEU A 934 -1.05 -50.39 26.90
C LEU A 934 -0.94 -51.36 28.07
N MET A 935 -0.18 -52.46 27.92
CA MET A 935 0.01 -53.42 29.02
C MET A 935 0.72 -52.77 30.22
N ASP A 936 1.69 -51.90 29.97
CA ASP A 936 2.37 -51.13 31.02
C ASP A 936 1.39 -50.14 31.67
N TRP A 937 0.60 -49.42 30.88
CA TRP A 937 -0.42 -48.50 31.39
C TRP A 937 -1.45 -49.18 32.26
N LEU A 938 -1.94 -50.36 31.86
CA LEU A 938 -2.85 -51.17 32.68
C LEU A 938 -2.16 -51.70 33.94
N THR A 939 -0.86 -51.98 33.89
CA THR A 939 -0.09 -52.38 35.07
C THR A 939 0.06 -51.20 36.05
N GLN A 940 0.34 -49.99 35.56
CA GLN A 940 0.37 -48.80 36.39
C GLN A 940 -1.01 -48.47 36.95
N ALA A 941 -2.07 -48.71 36.17
CA ALA A 941 -3.44 -48.49 36.62
C ALA A 941 -3.91 -49.54 37.64
N SER A 942 -3.32 -50.74 37.70
CA SER A 942 -3.85 -51.84 38.53
C SER A 942 -3.78 -51.60 40.04
N VAL A 943 -2.96 -50.65 40.48
CA VAL A 943 -2.87 -50.22 41.88
C VAL A 943 -3.85 -49.10 42.23
N LEU A 944 -4.57 -48.57 41.23
CA LEU A 944 -5.53 -47.48 41.40
C LEU A 944 -6.94 -48.03 41.65
N PRO A 945 -7.74 -47.39 42.52
CA PRO A 945 -9.13 -47.78 42.77
C PRO A 945 -10.01 -47.81 41.51
N GLU A 946 -9.71 -46.97 40.51
CA GLU A 946 -10.47 -46.84 39.26
C GLU A 946 -10.21 -47.98 38.25
N TYR A 947 -9.26 -48.88 38.53
CA TYR A 947 -8.88 -49.94 37.59
C TYR A 947 -10.04 -50.83 37.10
N PRO A 948 -10.97 -51.28 37.95
CA PRO A 948 -12.11 -52.08 37.49
C PRO A 948 -13.02 -51.32 36.51
N GLU A 949 -13.18 -50.00 36.71
CA GLU A 949 -13.95 -49.13 35.82
C GLU A 949 -13.23 -48.93 34.48
N VAL A 950 -11.89 -48.78 34.50
CA VAL A 950 -11.09 -48.72 33.29
C VAL A 950 -11.28 -49.98 32.45
N LEU A 951 -11.16 -51.18 33.05
CA LEU A 951 -11.34 -52.45 32.34
C LEU A 951 -12.77 -52.63 31.82
N SER A 952 -13.79 -52.28 32.60
CA SER A 952 -15.19 -52.39 32.17
C SER A 952 -15.49 -51.43 31.02
N THR A 953 -14.98 -50.20 31.05
CA THR A 953 -15.12 -49.21 29.98
C THR A 953 -14.47 -49.69 28.69
N ARG A 954 -13.24 -50.21 28.77
CA ARG A 954 -12.54 -50.78 27.60
C ARG A 954 -13.32 -51.93 26.98
N LEU A 955 -13.82 -52.86 27.80
CA LEU A 955 -14.55 -54.03 27.31
C LEU A 955 -15.95 -53.68 26.80
N ALA A 956 -16.58 -52.61 27.30
CA ALA A 956 -17.80 -52.05 26.74
C ALA A 956 -17.56 -51.45 25.34
N HIS A 957 -16.41 -50.80 25.15
CA HIS A 957 -15.99 -50.22 23.88
C HIS A 957 -15.50 -51.26 22.86
N ASN A 958 -14.81 -52.30 23.32
CA ASN A 958 -14.34 -53.41 22.52
C ASN A 958 -14.32 -54.71 23.35
N ALA A 959 -15.36 -55.52 23.19
CA ALA A 959 -15.50 -56.78 23.91
C ALA A 959 -14.39 -57.80 23.60
N LEU A 960 -13.66 -57.64 22.49
CA LEU A 960 -12.59 -58.54 22.04
C LEU A 960 -11.17 -57.99 22.33
N ASP A 961 -11.04 -56.94 23.15
CA ASP A 961 -9.74 -56.42 23.59
C ASP A 961 -9.00 -57.48 24.43
N VAL A 962 -8.10 -58.22 23.77
CA VAL A 962 -7.33 -59.31 24.39
C VAL A 962 -6.51 -58.81 25.58
N VAL A 963 -5.96 -57.60 25.51
CA VAL A 963 -5.13 -57.03 26.58
C VAL A 963 -6.00 -56.75 27.82
N ALA A 964 -7.17 -56.15 27.63
CA ALA A 964 -8.12 -55.91 28.72
C ALA A 964 -8.72 -57.21 29.29
N LEU A 965 -9.04 -58.20 28.44
CA LEU A 965 -9.52 -59.52 28.88
C LEU A 965 -8.47 -60.25 29.72
N ARG A 966 -7.19 -60.19 29.32
CA ARG A 966 -6.06 -60.71 30.09
C ARG A 966 -5.92 -60.01 31.44
N ALA A 967 -5.92 -58.68 31.43
CA ALA A 967 -5.87 -57.87 32.65
C ALA A 967 -7.03 -58.19 33.61
N GLN A 968 -8.24 -58.44 33.08
CA GLN A 968 -9.38 -58.87 33.87
C GLN A 968 -9.18 -60.27 34.48
N GLN A 969 -8.59 -61.23 33.75
CA GLN A 969 -8.25 -62.55 34.31
C GLN A 969 -7.22 -62.44 35.44
N ASP A 970 -6.21 -61.60 35.25
CA ASP A 970 -5.05 -61.47 36.14
C ASP A 970 -5.42 -60.71 37.44
N SER A 971 -6.44 -59.84 37.41
CA SER A 971 -6.87 -59.02 38.55
C SER A 971 -8.22 -59.41 39.19
N SER A 972 -8.97 -60.37 38.62
CA SER A 972 -10.30 -60.72 39.12
C SER A 972 -10.26 -61.42 40.47
N ALA A 973 -11.05 -60.93 41.42
CA ALA A 973 -11.30 -61.61 42.70
C ALA A 973 -12.04 -62.96 42.51
N ASP A 974 -12.83 -63.10 41.45
CA ASP A 974 -13.48 -64.35 41.04
C ASP A 974 -13.03 -64.73 39.63
N ARG A 975 -11.82 -65.29 39.56
CA ARG A 975 -11.21 -65.76 38.31
C ARG A 975 -12.05 -66.84 37.64
N ALA A 976 -12.76 -67.68 38.39
CA ALA A 976 -13.57 -68.77 37.84
C ALA A 976 -14.76 -68.22 37.04
N ALA A 977 -15.53 -67.29 37.61
CA ALA A 977 -16.65 -66.64 36.93
C ALA A 977 -16.18 -65.77 35.75
N THR A 978 -15.04 -65.09 35.88
CA THR A 978 -14.43 -64.35 34.77
C THR A 978 -14.05 -65.28 33.62
N CYS A 979 -13.44 -66.43 33.93
CA CYS A 979 -13.05 -67.41 32.94
C CYS A 979 -14.23 -68.11 32.27
N GLU A 980 -15.32 -68.37 33.00
CA GLU A 980 -16.56 -68.89 32.41
C GLU A 980 -17.11 -67.93 31.35
N ARG A 981 -17.24 -66.64 31.68
CA ARG A 981 -17.71 -65.61 30.74
C ARG A 981 -16.82 -65.50 29.51
N GLN A 982 -15.50 -65.52 29.70
CA GLN A 982 -14.56 -65.39 28.59
C GLN A 982 -14.46 -66.66 27.73
N ARG A 983 -14.67 -67.86 28.29
CA ARG A 983 -14.84 -69.09 27.49
C ARG A 983 -16.12 -69.05 26.66
N ALA A 984 -17.23 -68.54 27.21
CA ALA A 984 -18.47 -68.34 26.46
C ALA A 984 -18.28 -67.32 25.31
N LEU A 985 -17.59 -66.21 25.57
CA LEU A 985 -17.22 -65.23 24.55
C LEU A 985 -16.33 -65.87 23.46
N SER A 986 -15.36 -66.69 23.85
CA SER A 986 -14.52 -67.43 22.92
C SER A 986 -15.30 -68.40 22.04
N ALA A 987 -16.30 -69.10 22.60
CA ALA A 987 -17.19 -69.97 21.84
C ALA A 987 -18.05 -69.20 20.82
N GLN A 988 -18.54 -68.01 21.18
CA GLN A 988 -19.26 -67.12 20.25
C GLN A 988 -18.37 -66.64 19.10
N HIS A 989 -17.05 -66.53 19.33
CA HIS A 989 -16.06 -66.09 18.36
C HIS A 989 -15.05 -67.20 18.02
N ALA A 990 -15.53 -68.44 17.83
CA ALA A 990 -14.67 -69.61 17.65
C ALA A 990 -13.68 -69.52 16.46
N ALA A 991 -13.98 -68.70 15.44
CA ALA A 991 -13.09 -68.45 14.31
C ALA A 991 -11.91 -67.51 14.63
N ASN A 992 -11.92 -66.80 15.77
CA ASN A 992 -10.88 -65.85 16.17
C ASN A 992 -9.82 -66.57 17.05
N PRO A 993 -8.59 -66.80 16.54
CA PRO A 993 -7.57 -67.52 17.31
C PRO A 993 -7.13 -66.80 18.58
N SER A 994 -7.22 -65.46 18.64
CA SER A 994 -6.89 -64.70 19.85
C SER A 994 -7.90 -64.95 20.97
N MET A 995 -9.18 -65.21 20.63
CA MET A 995 -10.19 -65.59 21.61
C MET A 995 -10.00 -67.03 22.08
N GLN A 996 -9.55 -67.94 21.20
CA GLN A 996 -9.15 -69.29 21.62
C GLN A 996 -7.99 -69.23 22.62
N TYR A 997 -7.00 -68.36 22.38
CA TYR A 997 -5.90 -68.12 23.32
C TYR A 997 -6.40 -67.63 24.69
N VAL A 998 -7.33 -66.67 24.72
CA VAL A 998 -7.93 -66.18 25.99
C VAL A 998 -8.60 -67.33 26.75
N ALA A 999 -9.29 -68.23 26.07
CA ALA A 999 -9.89 -69.41 26.69
C ALA A 999 -8.84 -70.41 27.21
N VAL A 1000 -7.70 -70.59 26.52
CA VAL A 1000 -6.59 -71.43 27.01
C VAL A 1000 -5.93 -70.83 28.26
N ARG A 1001 -5.79 -69.49 28.37
CA ARG A 1001 -5.31 -68.84 29.63
C ARG A 1001 -6.18 -69.15 30.84
N CYS A 1002 -7.45 -69.50 30.64
CA CYS A 1002 -8.36 -69.89 31.69
C CYS A 1002 -8.19 -71.33 32.17
N MET A 1003 -7.29 -72.13 31.58
CA MET A 1003 -6.90 -73.42 32.14
C MET A 1003 -5.98 -73.21 33.35
N ASP A 1004 -5.99 -74.18 34.27
CA ASP A 1004 -5.08 -74.21 35.41
C ASP A 1004 -3.60 -74.23 34.95
N HIS A 1005 -2.72 -73.67 35.77
CA HIS A 1005 -1.29 -73.65 35.48
C HIS A 1005 -0.72 -75.08 35.49
N GLY A 1006 0.07 -75.42 34.47
CA GLY A 1006 0.76 -76.71 34.38
C GLY A 1006 0.89 -77.24 32.94
N PRO A 1007 1.45 -78.46 32.78
CA PRO A 1007 1.85 -79.00 31.48
C PRO A 1007 0.72 -79.10 30.45
N SER A 1008 -0.52 -79.33 30.91
CA SER A 1008 -1.69 -79.42 30.02
C SER A 1008 -2.00 -78.09 29.33
N ARG A 1009 -1.78 -76.97 30.02
CA ARG A 1009 -1.99 -75.64 29.46
C ARG A 1009 -0.85 -75.23 28.53
N GLU A 1010 0.38 -75.53 28.92
CA GLU A 1010 1.58 -75.32 28.08
C GLU A 1010 1.45 -76.06 26.74
N ALA A 1011 1.06 -77.35 26.79
CA ALA A 1011 0.78 -78.14 25.59
C ALA A 1011 -0.34 -77.53 24.74
N ALA A 1012 -1.38 -76.95 25.37
CA ALA A 1012 -2.46 -76.27 24.66
C ALA A 1012 -2.01 -74.95 23.98
N PHE A 1013 -1.10 -74.18 24.59
CA PHE A 1013 -0.51 -73.00 23.94
C PHE A 1013 0.34 -73.38 22.73
N VAL A 1014 1.20 -74.40 22.86
CA VAL A 1014 2.03 -74.89 21.76
C VAL A 1014 1.15 -75.45 20.62
N ALA A 1015 0.13 -76.24 20.93
CA ALA A 1015 -0.82 -76.75 19.93
C ALA A 1015 -1.59 -75.62 19.24
N GLY A 1016 -2.00 -74.59 20.00
CA GLY A 1016 -2.63 -73.38 19.46
C GLY A 1016 -1.73 -72.63 18.49
N TYR A 1017 -0.44 -72.47 18.81
CA TYR A 1017 0.55 -71.85 17.92
C TYR A 1017 0.81 -72.70 16.66
N GLN A 1018 0.92 -74.03 16.78
CA GLN A 1018 1.08 -74.90 15.62
C GLN A 1018 -0.13 -74.83 14.67
N LYS A 1019 -1.34 -74.75 15.22
CA LYS A 1019 -2.57 -74.59 14.44
C LYS A 1019 -2.69 -73.19 13.81
N HIS A 1020 -2.21 -72.17 14.52
CA HIS A 1020 -2.32 -70.76 14.13
C HIS A 1020 -0.94 -70.05 14.22
N PRO A 1021 0.02 -70.37 13.33
CA PRO A 1021 1.41 -69.91 13.45
C PRO A 1021 1.58 -68.40 13.25
N GLY A 1022 0.58 -67.71 12.67
CA GLY A 1022 0.56 -66.25 12.55
C GLY A 1022 -0.11 -65.53 13.71
N ASN A 1023 -0.69 -66.23 14.70
CA ASN A 1023 -1.36 -65.56 15.81
C ASN A 1023 -0.33 -65.09 16.86
N PRO A 1024 -0.26 -63.79 17.16
CA PRO A 1024 0.81 -63.24 17.99
C PRO A 1024 0.69 -63.64 19.47
N TRP A 1025 -0.53 -63.90 19.96
CA TRP A 1025 -0.77 -64.28 21.36
C TRP A 1025 -0.37 -65.72 21.67
N PHE A 1026 -0.75 -66.65 20.79
CA PHE A 1026 -0.25 -68.02 20.87
C PHE A 1026 1.26 -68.09 20.65
N ALA A 1027 1.79 -67.28 19.72
CA ALA A 1027 3.23 -67.22 19.48
C ALA A 1027 4.00 -66.69 20.71
N LEU A 1028 3.46 -65.71 21.44
CA LEU A 1028 4.06 -65.24 22.69
C LEU A 1028 4.10 -66.35 23.75
N ALA A 1029 2.98 -67.03 23.98
CA ALA A 1029 2.90 -68.09 24.98
C ALA A 1029 3.78 -69.30 24.62
N ALA A 1030 3.73 -69.77 23.37
CA ALA A 1030 4.59 -70.85 22.91
C ALA A 1030 6.07 -70.45 22.91
N GLY A 1031 6.40 -69.19 22.60
CA GLY A 1031 7.76 -68.66 22.67
C GLY A 1031 8.33 -68.72 24.09
N TYR A 1032 7.52 -68.37 25.09
CA TYR A 1032 7.86 -68.52 26.50
C TYR A 1032 8.13 -69.98 26.87
N ASP A 1033 7.23 -70.89 26.51
CA ASP A 1033 7.37 -72.33 26.81
C ASP A 1033 8.61 -72.94 26.12
N PHE A 1034 8.87 -72.61 24.85
CA PHE A 1034 10.07 -73.05 24.13
C PHE A 1034 11.35 -72.48 24.74
N SER A 1035 11.33 -71.23 25.18
CA SER A 1035 12.48 -70.59 25.83
C SER A 1035 12.80 -71.24 27.18
N SER A 1036 11.78 -71.54 27.99
CA SER A 1036 11.94 -72.26 29.27
C SER A 1036 12.48 -73.67 29.06
N ALA A 1037 12.04 -74.38 28.01
CA ALA A 1037 12.58 -75.68 27.62
C ALA A 1037 13.99 -75.62 26.98
N GLY A 1038 14.55 -74.44 26.74
CA GLY A 1038 15.86 -74.25 26.11
C GLY A 1038 15.88 -74.49 24.58
N ASN A 1039 14.71 -74.53 23.93
CA ASN A 1039 14.59 -74.67 22.48
C ASN A 1039 14.68 -73.30 21.78
N TRP A 1040 15.90 -72.76 21.70
CA TRP A 1040 16.16 -71.42 21.19
C TRP A 1040 15.67 -71.16 19.75
N PRO A 1041 15.81 -72.09 18.78
CA PRO A 1041 15.32 -71.87 17.42
C PRO A 1041 13.81 -71.67 17.34
N GLU A 1042 13.02 -72.52 18.01
CA GLU A 1042 11.56 -72.40 18.00
C GLU A 1042 11.08 -71.19 18.81
N ALA A 1043 11.73 -70.90 19.94
CA ALA A 1043 11.46 -69.69 20.72
C ALA A 1043 11.72 -68.42 19.87
N SER A 1044 12.85 -68.35 19.16
CA SER A 1044 13.20 -67.23 18.27
C SER A 1044 12.15 -67.00 17.18
N LYS A 1045 11.64 -68.09 16.57
CA LYS A 1045 10.58 -68.02 15.56
C LYS A 1045 9.26 -67.49 16.16
N ALA A 1046 8.86 -68.02 17.30
CA ALA A 1046 7.60 -67.65 17.95
C ALA A 1046 7.61 -66.20 18.46
N TYR A 1047 8.67 -65.77 19.16
CA TYR A 1047 8.83 -64.35 19.54
C TYR A 1047 8.99 -63.43 18.31
N GLY A 1048 9.55 -63.92 17.21
CA GLY A 1048 9.59 -63.23 15.92
C GLY A 1048 8.21 -62.87 15.39
N VAL A 1049 7.22 -63.76 15.54
CA VAL A 1049 5.81 -63.51 15.19
C VAL A 1049 5.17 -62.58 16.21
N ALA A 1050 5.34 -62.84 17.51
CA ALA A 1050 4.76 -62.01 18.56
C ALA A 1050 5.22 -60.55 18.47
N SER A 1051 6.49 -60.30 18.15
CA SER A 1051 7.07 -58.96 18.02
C SER A 1051 6.55 -58.14 16.82
N GLN A 1052 5.75 -58.73 15.93
CA GLN A 1052 5.06 -57.99 14.88
C GLN A 1052 3.75 -57.36 15.35
N ASN A 1053 3.17 -57.86 16.45
CA ASN A 1053 1.99 -57.24 17.04
C ASN A 1053 2.42 -56.04 17.90
N PRO A 1054 1.94 -54.81 17.60
CA PRO A 1054 2.37 -53.62 18.32
C PRO A 1054 2.21 -53.68 19.84
N ALA A 1055 1.09 -54.22 20.36
CA ALA A 1055 0.89 -54.37 21.80
C ALA A 1055 1.90 -55.31 22.46
N LEU A 1056 2.41 -56.29 21.72
CA LEU A 1056 3.41 -57.25 22.22
C LEU A 1056 4.85 -56.85 21.91
N ALA A 1057 5.05 -55.87 21.03
CA ALA A 1057 6.33 -55.58 20.42
C ALA A 1057 7.41 -55.21 21.45
N GLU A 1058 7.08 -54.39 22.44
CA GLU A 1058 7.99 -53.95 23.50
C GLU A 1058 8.60 -55.15 24.24
N PHE A 1059 7.77 -56.11 24.65
CA PHE A 1059 8.17 -57.28 25.44
C PHE A 1059 8.78 -58.39 24.58
N ALA A 1060 8.11 -58.77 23.48
CA ALA A 1060 8.55 -59.87 22.63
C ALA A 1060 9.88 -59.57 21.93
N SER A 1061 10.13 -58.30 21.57
CA SER A 1061 11.41 -57.90 20.97
C SER A 1061 12.56 -58.00 21.97
N LEU A 1062 12.31 -57.76 23.25
CA LEU A 1062 13.31 -57.88 24.31
C LEU A 1062 13.76 -59.33 24.45
N ASP A 1063 12.82 -60.27 24.61
CA ASP A 1063 13.14 -61.70 24.72
C ASP A 1063 13.75 -62.26 23.43
N LEU A 1064 13.26 -61.84 22.26
CA LEU A 1064 13.87 -62.20 20.99
C LEU A 1064 15.33 -61.74 20.89
N ALA A 1065 15.65 -60.54 21.37
CA ALA A 1065 17.02 -60.05 21.42
C ALA A 1065 17.89 -60.91 22.36
N ARG A 1066 17.38 -61.32 23.53
CA ARG A 1066 18.09 -62.23 24.45
C ARG A 1066 18.37 -63.58 23.79
N ILE A 1067 17.37 -64.16 23.11
CA ILE A 1067 17.50 -65.45 22.41
C ILE A 1067 18.52 -65.36 21.27
N ARG A 1068 18.47 -64.29 20.45
CA ARG A 1068 19.47 -64.05 19.40
C ARG A 1068 20.89 -63.94 19.98
N ARG A 1069 21.05 -63.29 21.13
CA ARG A 1069 22.34 -63.18 21.84
C ARG A 1069 22.82 -64.51 22.40
N LEU A 1070 21.91 -65.37 22.87
CA LEU A 1070 22.25 -66.74 23.28
C LEU A 1070 22.74 -67.59 22.11
N MET A 1071 22.06 -67.50 20.96
CA MET A 1071 22.41 -68.28 19.76
C MET A 1071 23.67 -67.78 19.06
N ASN A 1072 23.84 -66.45 18.94
CA ASN A 1072 24.85 -65.84 18.06
C ASN A 1072 25.90 -65.00 18.80
N GLY A 1073 25.85 -64.94 20.13
CA GLY A 1073 26.75 -64.14 20.96
C GLY A 1073 26.25 -62.72 21.26
N VAL A 1074 26.93 -62.03 22.18
CA VAL A 1074 26.49 -60.71 22.70
C VAL A 1074 26.36 -59.61 21.64
N ASN A 1075 27.05 -59.76 20.51
CA ASN A 1075 27.01 -58.82 19.37
C ASN A 1075 25.98 -59.21 18.30
N ALA A 1076 25.03 -60.10 18.62
CA ALA A 1076 23.98 -60.50 17.68
C ALA A 1076 23.23 -59.29 17.10
N ASN A 1077 22.84 -59.37 15.83
CA ASN A 1077 22.10 -58.29 15.18
C ASN A 1077 20.68 -58.18 15.78
N VAL A 1078 20.40 -57.03 16.38
CA VAL A 1078 19.11 -56.65 16.97
C VAL A 1078 18.58 -55.33 16.41
N GLN A 1079 19.18 -54.81 15.33
CA GLN A 1079 18.88 -53.49 14.80
C GLN A 1079 17.42 -53.37 14.32
N ASP A 1080 16.87 -54.45 13.77
CA ASP A 1080 15.46 -54.58 13.36
C ASP A 1080 14.48 -54.55 14.55
N LEU A 1081 14.97 -54.82 15.76
CA LEU A 1081 14.17 -54.86 16.99
C LEU A 1081 14.19 -53.52 17.73
N LEU A 1082 15.18 -52.66 17.48
CA LEU A 1082 15.30 -51.37 18.15
C LEU A 1082 14.07 -50.47 17.98
N PRO A 1083 13.45 -50.31 16.80
CA PRO A 1083 12.25 -49.48 16.67
C PRO A 1083 11.05 -50.00 17.48
N LYS A 1084 11.06 -51.29 17.80
CA LYS A 1084 9.94 -52.03 18.42
C LYS A 1084 10.00 -52.10 19.94
N SER A 1085 11.17 -51.86 20.54
CA SER A 1085 11.34 -51.88 21.99
C SER A 1085 12.15 -50.69 22.50
N GLU A 1086 11.52 -49.83 23.29
CA GLU A 1086 12.16 -48.72 23.98
C GLU A 1086 13.19 -49.23 25.00
N ALA A 1087 12.83 -50.24 25.80
CA ALA A 1087 13.75 -50.86 26.74
C ALA A 1087 15.04 -51.37 26.07
N LEU A 1088 14.91 -51.95 24.86
CA LEU A 1088 16.05 -52.42 24.08
C LEU A 1088 16.88 -51.26 23.51
N ARG A 1089 16.26 -50.18 23.01
CA ARG A 1089 16.99 -48.97 22.58
C ARG A 1089 17.79 -48.35 23.71
N ASN A 1090 17.17 -48.22 24.88
CA ASN A 1090 17.81 -47.65 26.06
C ASN A 1090 19.01 -48.52 26.46
N ASN A 1091 18.85 -49.84 26.54
CA ASN A 1091 19.96 -50.75 26.84
C ASN A 1091 21.07 -50.72 25.77
N ARG A 1092 20.73 -50.58 24.49
CA ARG A 1092 21.72 -50.43 23.42
C ARG A 1092 22.54 -49.14 23.56
N SER A 1093 21.92 -48.03 23.95
CA SER A 1093 22.62 -46.79 24.27
C SER A 1093 23.56 -46.98 25.47
N LEU A 1094 23.12 -47.67 26.53
CA LEU A 1094 23.97 -48.01 27.69
C LEU A 1094 25.14 -48.95 27.34
N GLU A 1095 24.96 -49.88 26.40
CA GLU A 1095 26.00 -50.79 25.92
C GLU A 1095 27.06 -50.07 25.08
N THR A 1096 26.64 -49.18 24.19
CA THR A 1096 27.50 -48.52 23.20
C THR A 1096 28.08 -47.19 23.68
N GLY A 1097 27.43 -46.54 24.64
CA GLY A 1097 27.74 -45.18 25.09
C GLY A 1097 27.23 -44.10 24.12
N GLU A 1098 26.55 -44.47 23.04
CA GLU A 1098 26.02 -43.55 22.04
C GLU A 1098 24.87 -42.73 22.63
N GLY A 1099 24.94 -41.41 22.51
CA GLY A 1099 23.95 -40.47 23.05
C GLY A 1099 24.13 -40.08 24.53
N LEU A 1100 25.07 -40.70 25.26
CA LEU A 1100 25.32 -40.38 26.66
C LEU A 1100 26.34 -39.24 26.82
N LEU A 1101 25.91 -38.12 27.41
CA LEU A 1101 26.79 -37.00 27.74
C LEU A 1101 27.81 -37.36 28.82
N ASP A 1102 28.92 -36.63 28.90
CA ASP A 1102 29.99 -36.92 29.87
C ASP A 1102 29.57 -36.75 31.33
N ASN A 1103 28.56 -35.93 31.61
CA ASN A 1103 28.01 -35.74 32.95
C ASN A 1103 26.82 -36.66 33.25
N ASP A 1104 26.37 -37.47 32.28
CA ASP A 1104 25.18 -38.32 32.43
C ASP A 1104 25.42 -39.43 33.48
N PRO A 1105 24.59 -39.52 34.54
CA PRO A 1105 24.65 -40.60 35.52
C PRO A 1105 24.52 -42.01 34.91
N ALA A 1106 23.81 -42.14 33.78
CA ALA A 1106 23.62 -43.41 33.08
C ALA A 1106 24.93 -43.97 32.48
N LYS A 1107 25.95 -43.13 32.30
CA LYS A 1107 27.29 -43.54 31.82
C LYS A 1107 27.98 -44.57 32.71
N ILE A 1108 27.54 -44.70 33.98
CA ILE A 1108 27.99 -45.76 34.89
C ILE A 1108 27.75 -47.16 34.30
N TYR A 1109 26.60 -47.38 33.65
CA TYR A 1109 26.26 -48.69 33.06
C TYR A 1109 27.21 -49.05 31.91
N PHE A 1110 27.53 -48.07 31.06
CA PHE A 1110 28.52 -48.22 30.00
C PHE A 1110 29.92 -48.53 30.56
N GLU A 1111 30.36 -47.79 31.57
CA GLU A 1111 31.66 -48.00 32.22
C GLU A 1111 31.75 -49.40 32.86
N LEU A 1112 30.69 -49.86 33.52
CA LEU A 1112 30.59 -51.23 34.04
C LEU A 1112 30.63 -52.27 32.93
N HIS A 1113 29.89 -52.08 31.83
CA HIS A 1113 29.90 -52.99 30.70
C HIS A 1113 31.30 -53.17 30.08
N GLN A 1114 32.06 -52.08 29.98
CA GLN A 1114 33.44 -52.06 29.48
C GLN A 1114 34.48 -52.57 30.49
N GLY A 1115 34.07 -53.03 31.67
CA GLY A 1115 34.97 -53.50 32.73
C GLY A 1115 35.76 -52.40 33.44
N ARG A 1116 35.37 -51.13 33.31
CA ARG A 1116 36.06 -49.97 33.89
C ARG A 1116 35.49 -49.64 35.28
N ILE A 1117 35.60 -50.57 36.22
CA ILE A 1117 34.94 -50.49 37.53
C ILE A 1117 35.40 -49.28 38.34
N ASP A 1118 36.68 -48.91 38.29
CA ASP A 1118 37.20 -47.72 38.97
C ASP A 1118 36.64 -46.41 38.40
N ALA A 1119 36.37 -46.35 37.10
CA ALA A 1119 35.76 -45.18 36.47
C ALA A 1119 34.31 -45.02 36.93
N ALA A 1120 33.55 -46.12 36.90
CA ALA A 1120 32.18 -46.18 37.41
C ALA A 1120 32.10 -45.78 38.90
N ALA A 1121 33.03 -46.27 39.72
CA ALA A 1121 33.13 -45.94 41.14
C ALA A 1121 33.44 -44.45 41.38
N ARG A 1122 34.39 -43.87 40.64
CA ARG A 1122 34.71 -42.43 40.73
C ARG A 1122 33.53 -41.56 40.33
N ARG A 1123 32.86 -41.91 39.22
CA ARG A 1123 31.68 -41.19 38.72
C ARG A 1123 30.54 -41.23 39.73
N TRP A 1124 30.27 -42.40 40.30
CA TRP A 1124 29.26 -42.56 41.33
C TRP A 1124 29.54 -41.67 42.55
N LYS A 1125 30.80 -41.57 42.99
CA LYS A 1125 31.21 -40.68 44.10
C LYS A 1125 31.08 -39.20 43.74
N ALA A 1126 31.43 -38.80 42.51
CA ALA A 1126 31.42 -37.41 42.07
C ALA A 1126 29.99 -36.85 41.88
N ASN A 1127 29.06 -37.68 41.40
CA ASN A 1127 27.73 -37.26 41.00
C ASN A 1127 26.62 -37.76 41.93
N SER A 1128 26.97 -38.26 43.13
CA SER A 1128 26.03 -38.89 44.07
C SER A 1128 25.13 -39.91 43.38
N GLY A 1129 25.74 -40.89 42.70
CA GLY A 1129 25.02 -41.88 41.91
C GLY A 1129 23.98 -42.64 42.75
N SER A 1130 22.99 -43.21 42.07
CA SER A 1130 21.88 -43.89 42.74
C SER A 1130 22.33 -45.08 43.62
N GLU A 1131 21.55 -45.39 44.64
CA GLU A 1131 21.74 -46.59 45.47
C GLU A 1131 21.65 -47.89 44.61
N ARG A 1132 20.87 -47.87 43.53
CA ARG A 1132 20.77 -48.97 42.55
C ARG A 1132 22.10 -49.25 41.86
N THR A 1133 22.73 -48.21 41.29
CA THR A 1133 24.02 -48.35 40.61
C THR A 1133 25.14 -48.70 41.58
N LEU A 1134 25.07 -48.24 42.85
CA LEU A 1134 25.98 -48.69 43.89
C LEU A 1134 25.92 -50.21 44.09
N ARG A 1135 24.72 -50.81 44.14
CA ARG A 1135 24.56 -52.26 44.30
C ARG A 1135 25.18 -53.05 43.14
N LEU A 1136 25.05 -52.57 41.91
CA LEU A 1136 25.67 -53.21 40.74
C LEU A 1136 27.19 -53.04 40.71
N ILE A 1137 27.72 -51.85 41.05
CA ILE A 1137 29.16 -51.62 41.17
C ILE A 1137 29.75 -52.55 42.24
N ALA A 1138 29.12 -52.63 43.41
CA ALA A 1138 29.58 -53.45 44.52
C ALA A 1138 29.55 -54.96 44.23
N ALA A 1139 28.60 -55.42 43.42
CA ALA A 1139 28.49 -56.82 43.00
C ALA A 1139 29.42 -57.18 41.82
N SER A 1140 30.15 -56.22 41.25
CA SER A 1140 31.02 -56.43 40.09
C SER A 1140 32.36 -57.08 40.44
N ASP A 1141 32.88 -57.90 39.53
CA ASP A 1141 34.23 -58.45 39.65
C ASP A 1141 35.26 -57.30 39.60
N GLY A 1142 36.04 -57.16 40.69
CA GLY A 1142 36.99 -56.05 40.85
C GLY A 1142 36.43 -54.81 41.58
N ALA A 1143 35.26 -54.90 42.21
CA ALA A 1143 34.67 -53.79 42.98
C ALA A 1143 35.57 -53.27 44.12
N PRO A 1144 35.68 -51.93 44.31
CA PRO A 1144 36.37 -51.34 45.46
C PRO A 1144 35.75 -51.74 46.80
N ALA A 1145 36.58 -52.11 47.77
CA ALA A 1145 36.13 -52.63 49.07
C ALA A 1145 35.26 -51.63 49.86
N ASP A 1146 35.50 -50.32 49.72
CA ASP A 1146 34.71 -49.28 50.39
C ASP A 1146 33.28 -49.19 49.84
N LEU A 1147 33.10 -49.36 48.52
CA LEU A 1147 31.77 -49.39 47.90
C LEU A 1147 31.02 -50.69 48.18
N VAL A 1148 31.75 -51.82 48.30
CA VAL A 1148 31.17 -53.09 48.76
C VAL A 1148 30.57 -52.93 50.15
N GLU A 1149 31.33 -52.40 51.11
CA GLU A 1149 30.83 -52.21 52.47
C GLU A 1149 29.70 -51.18 52.53
N ARG A 1150 29.77 -50.10 51.74
CA ARG A 1150 28.69 -49.11 51.64
C ARG A 1150 27.39 -49.68 51.05
N SER A 1151 27.49 -50.62 50.10
CA SER A 1151 26.32 -51.33 49.56
C SER A 1151 25.72 -52.29 50.59
N LEU A 1152 26.55 -53.00 51.36
CA LEU A 1152 26.11 -53.93 52.40
C LEU A 1152 25.47 -53.25 53.61
N SER A 1153 25.73 -51.94 53.83
CA SER A 1153 25.12 -51.15 54.89
C SER A 1153 23.82 -50.45 54.50
N LEU A 1154 23.42 -50.50 53.21
CA LEU A 1154 22.12 -49.97 52.78
C LEU A 1154 20.97 -50.82 53.33
N ASP A 1155 19.86 -50.15 53.66
CA ASP A 1155 18.59 -50.81 53.92
C ASP A 1155 18.22 -51.75 52.76
N ALA A 1156 17.68 -52.92 53.08
CA ALA A 1156 17.43 -53.98 52.10
C ALA A 1156 16.37 -53.63 51.05
N GLN A 1157 15.59 -52.57 51.21
CA GLN A 1157 14.63 -52.09 50.20
C GLN A 1157 15.20 -50.93 49.35
N ARG A 1158 16.27 -50.27 49.82
CA ARG A 1158 16.85 -49.11 49.16
C ARG A 1158 17.69 -49.48 47.94
N GLY A 1159 17.45 -48.79 46.82
CA GLY A 1159 18.13 -49.06 45.54
C GLY A 1159 17.86 -50.47 44.96
N ILE A 1160 16.81 -51.15 45.42
CA ILE A 1160 16.45 -52.50 44.96
C ILE A 1160 15.30 -52.42 43.97
N ASP A 1161 15.55 -52.83 42.74
CA ASP A 1161 14.53 -53.15 41.74
C ASP A 1161 14.59 -54.64 41.36
N GLY A 1162 13.78 -55.06 40.40
CA GLY A 1162 13.67 -56.47 39.99
C GLY A 1162 14.98 -57.11 39.51
N ASP A 1163 15.96 -56.31 39.06
CA ASP A 1163 17.23 -56.82 38.54
C ASP A 1163 18.40 -56.64 39.53
N ALA A 1164 18.51 -55.47 40.17
CA ALA A 1164 19.55 -55.19 41.16
C ALA A 1164 19.39 -56.03 42.43
N TYR A 1165 18.16 -56.50 42.72
CA TYR A 1165 17.87 -57.42 43.81
C TYR A 1165 18.79 -58.64 43.82
N TRP A 1166 18.98 -59.31 42.67
CA TRP A 1166 19.77 -60.54 42.58
C TRP A 1166 21.26 -60.29 42.83
N SER A 1167 21.76 -59.15 42.36
CA SER A 1167 23.14 -58.73 42.61
C SER A 1167 23.38 -58.44 44.10
N ALA A 1168 22.41 -57.77 44.74
CA ALA A 1168 22.46 -57.48 46.18
C ALA A 1168 22.36 -58.76 47.03
N LEU A 1169 21.45 -59.67 46.67
CA LEU A 1169 21.31 -60.97 47.33
C LEU A 1169 22.59 -61.80 47.22
N GLY A 1170 23.18 -61.90 46.03
CA GLY A 1170 24.45 -62.60 45.82
C GLY A 1170 25.60 -62.01 46.63
N LEU A 1171 25.67 -60.68 46.73
CA LEU A 1171 26.67 -60.00 47.54
C LEU A 1171 26.48 -60.25 49.03
N ALA A 1172 25.24 -60.19 49.53
CA ALA A 1172 24.91 -60.51 50.92
C ALA A 1172 25.26 -61.95 51.28
N LEU A 1173 24.96 -62.91 50.40
CA LEU A 1173 25.32 -64.33 50.51
C LEU A 1173 26.84 -64.54 50.59
N LYS A 1174 27.60 -63.89 49.68
CA LYS A 1174 29.05 -63.98 49.64
C LYS A 1174 29.70 -63.51 50.94
N HIS A 1175 29.20 -62.41 51.51
CA HIS A 1175 29.73 -61.78 52.73
C HIS A 1175 29.02 -62.21 54.03
N ARG A 1176 28.10 -63.18 53.98
CA ARG A 1176 27.37 -63.73 55.14
C ARG A 1176 26.65 -62.67 55.99
N ARG A 1177 25.98 -61.70 55.34
CA ARG A 1177 25.14 -60.68 56.02
C ARG A 1177 23.72 -61.21 56.30
N ASN A 1178 22.91 -60.48 57.08
CA ASN A 1178 21.52 -60.88 57.35
C ASN A 1178 20.73 -60.96 56.04
N MET A 1179 20.22 -62.15 55.74
CA MET A 1179 19.49 -62.44 54.51
C MET A 1179 17.97 -62.34 54.67
N GLU A 1180 17.45 -62.27 55.90
CA GLU A 1180 16.01 -62.31 56.18
C GLU A 1180 15.20 -61.28 55.36
N PRO A 1181 15.63 -60.01 55.21
CA PRO A 1181 14.88 -59.04 54.41
C PRO A 1181 14.82 -59.38 52.90
N PHE A 1182 15.85 -60.05 52.38
CA PHE A 1182 15.88 -60.47 50.98
C PHE A 1182 15.08 -61.75 50.77
N VAL A 1183 15.17 -62.69 51.71
CA VAL A 1183 14.52 -64.00 51.66
C VAL A 1183 13.02 -63.89 51.95
N ALA A 1184 12.58 -62.96 52.80
CA ALA A 1184 11.16 -62.65 53.03
C ALA A 1184 10.45 -62.26 51.72
N LYS A 1185 11.10 -61.44 50.88
CA LYS A 1185 10.59 -61.04 49.56
C LYS A 1185 10.48 -62.23 48.59
N LEU A 1186 11.43 -63.17 48.64
CA LEU A 1186 11.32 -64.45 47.92
C LEU A 1186 10.15 -65.28 48.45
N HIS A 1187 9.88 -65.22 49.76
CA HIS A 1187 8.83 -65.98 50.45
C HIS A 1187 7.39 -65.53 50.16
N GLU A 1188 7.19 -64.25 49.81
CA GLU A 1188 5.89 -63.68 49.45
C GLU A 1188 5.33 -64.24 48.13
N ASP A 1189 6.18 -64.57 47.16
CA ASP A 1189 5.76 -65.15 45.87
C ASP A 1189 5.64 -66.68 45.96
N LYS A 1190 4.41 -67.20 46.05
CA LYS A 1190 4.13 -68.64 46.22
C LYS A 1190 4.13 -69.46 44.91
N SER A 1191 4.57 -68.90 43.78
CA SER A 1191 4.62 -69.63 42.51
C SER A 1191 5.62 -70.80 42.54
N GLU A 1192 5.38 -71.85 41.75
CA GLU A 1192 6.32 -72.99 41.61
C GLU A 1192 7.70 -72.54 41.10
N GLU A 1193 7.73 -71.53 40.23
CA GLU A 1193 8.96 -70.93 39.69
C GLU A 1193 9.76 -70.19 40.80
N SER A 1194 9.07 -69.54 41.75
CA SER A 1194 9.70 -68.96 42.94
C SER A 1194 10.30 -70.05 43.86
N LEU A 1195 9.72 -71.26 43.89
CA LEU A 1195 10.28 -72.37 44.67
C LEU A 1195 11.62 -72.87 44.11
N ALA A 1196 11.82 -72.88 42.79
CA ALA A 1196 13.10 -73.25 42.19
C ALA A 1196 14.21 -72.25 42.55
N LEU A 1197 13.93 -70.95 42.45
CA LEU A 1197 14.88 -69.90 42.82
C LEU A 1197 15.23 -69.91 44.32
N ARG A 1198 14.25 -70.16 45.20
CA ARG A 1198 14.49 -70.36 46.64
C ARG A 1198 15.43 -71.54 46.89
N ARG A 1199 15.14 -72.70 46.29
CA ARG A 1199 15.99 -73.89 46.40
C ARG A 1199 17.41 -73.64 45.88
N PHE A 1200 17.55 -72.87 44.79
CA PHE A 1200 18.86 -72.47 44.27
C PHE A 1200 19.63 -71.59 45.27
N VAL A 1201 18.96 -70.59 45.87
CA VAL A 1201 19.54 -69.72 46.90
C VAL A 1201 19.96 -70.54 48.14
N ASP A 1202 19.13 -71.49 48.59
CA ASP A 1202 19.44 -72.38 49.71
C ASP A 1202 20.71 -73.22 49.43
N ILE A 1203 20.86 -73.74 48.20
CA ILE A 1203 22.06 -74.47 47.77
C ILE A 1203 23.28 -73.53 47.80
N MET A 1204 23.17 -72.30 47.30
CA MET A 1204 24.27 -71.32 47.33
C MET A 1204 24.66 -70.89 48.75
N GLN A 1205 23.70 -70.86 49.67
CA GLN A 1205 23.94 -70.55 51.08
C GLN A 1205 24.62 -71.70 51.84
N THR A 1206 24.27 -72.95 51.50
CA THR A 1206 24.67 -74.15 52.26
C THR A 1206 25.77 -74.96 51.58
N THR A 1207 25.43 -75.80 50.60
CA THR A 1207 26.31 -76.83 50.02
C THR A 1207 27.20 -76.31 48.90
N ARG A 1208 26.75 -75.27 48.17
CA ARG A 1208 27.41 -74.70 46.98
C ARG A 1208 27.66 -75.73 45.87
N ASP A 1209 26.88 -76.81 45.85
CA ASP A 1209 26.96 -77.86 44.83
C ASP A 1209 26.40 -77.35 43.49
N VAL A 1210 27.29 -77.20 42.51
CA VAL A 1210 26.98 -76.69 41.17
C VAL A 1210 26.04 -77.62 40.39
N VAL A 1211 26.18 -78.94 40.55
CA VAL A 1211 25.36 -79.92 39.82
C VAL A 1211 23.93 -79.93 40.36
N GLN A 1212 23.79 -79.88 41.69
CA GLN A 1212 22.49 -79.77 42.33
C GLN A 1212 21.81 -78.43 41.98
N ALA A 1213 22.59 -77.34 41.99
CA ALA A 1213 22.10 -76.01 41.63
C ALA A 1213 21.59 -75.95 40.18
N GLU A 1214 22.33 -76.54 39.24
CA GLU A 1214 21.93 -76.58 37.83
C GLU A 1214 20.63 -77.38 37.60
N LYS A 1215 20.45 -78.49 38.32
CA LYS A 1215 19.25 -79.33 38.21
C LYS A 1215 17.98 -78.62 38.66
N VAL A 1216 18.07 -77.78 39.70
CA VAL A 1216 16.92 -77.03 40.23
C VAL A 1216 16.44 -75.95 39.27
N LEU A 1217 17.32 -75.42 38.42
CA LEU A 1217 16.99 -74.39 37.42
C LEU A 1217 16.52 -74.97 36.08
N GLN A 1218 16.32 -76.29 35.98
CA GLN A 1218 15.80 -76.91 34.77
C GLN A 1218 14.36 -76.44 34.52
N ASN A 1219 14.10 -75.95 33.31
CA ASN A 1219 12.82 -75.36 32.88
C ASN A 1219 12.48 -73.99 33.49
N GLU A 1220 13.41 -73.34 34.20
CA GLU A 1220 13.21 -71.97 34.64
C GLU A 1220 13.27 -70.98 33.45
N PRO A 1221 12.44 -69.92 33.45
CA PRO A 1221 12.46 -68.90 32.42
C PRO A 1221 13.85 -68.28 32.25
N LEU A 1222 14.18 -67.97 30.99
CA LEU A 1222 15.52 -67.51 30.56
C LEU A 1222 16.12 -66.44 31.48
N GLN A 1223 15.38 -65.36 31.76
CA GLN A 1223 15.89 -64.23 32.55
C GLN A 1223 16.15 -64.64 34.01
N ARG A 1224 15.24 -65.41 34.61
CA ARG A 1224 15.36 -65.89 36.00
C ARG A 1224 16.52 -66.86 36.16
N ARG A 1225 16.69 -67.79 35.22
CA ARG A 1225 17.85 -68.69 35.17
C ARG A 1225 19.16 -67.89 35.10
N ALA A 1226 19.19 -66.84 34.29
CA ALA A 1226 20.36 -65.96 34.20
C ALA A 1226 20.61 -65.15 35.49
N GLN A 1227 19.56 -64.65 36.14
CA GLN A 1227 19.64 -63.94 37.43
C GLN A 1227 20.14 -64.87 38.55
N ALA A 1228 19.69 -66.12 38.59
CA ALA A 1228 20.21 -67.14 39.50
C ALA A 1228 21.71 -67.39 39.24
N TYR A 1229 22.14 -67.47 37.98
CA TYR A 1229 23.56 -67.54 37.65
C TYR A 1229 24.35 -66.32 38.10
N VAL A 1230 23.79 -65.10 38.07
CA VAL A 1230 24.44 -63.91 38.65
C VAL A 1230 24.70 -64.10 40.15
N VAL A 1231 23.69 -64.57 40.90
CA VAL A 1231 23.87 -64.90 42.34
C VAL A 1231 25.00 -65.93 42.52
N GLY A 1232 24.96 -67.03 41.77
CA GLY A 1232 25.98 -68.08 41.84
C GLY A 1232 27.38 -67.59 41.47
N LEU A 1233 27.52 -66.75 40.43
CA LEU A 1233 28.78 -66.16 39.99
C LEU A 1233 29.37 -65.23 41.07
N ILE A 1234 28.55 -64.45 41.76
CA ILE A 1234 29.01 -63.58 42.85
C ILE A 1234 29.49 -64.42 44.04
N VAL A 1235 28.73 -65.46 44.42
CA VAL A 1235 29.01 -66.31 45.60
C VAL A 1235 30.23 -67.22 45.39
N LEU A 1236 30.35 -67.87 44.23
CA LEU A 1236 31.42 -68.82 43.93
C LEU A 1236 32.66 -68.14 43.32
N GLY A 1237 32.52 -66.94 42.76
CA GLY A 1237 33.60 -66.21 42.09
C GLY A 1237 34.25 -67.02 40.97
N ARG A 1238 35.56 -67.24 41.07
CA ARG A 1238 36.33 -68.03 40.08
C ARG A 1238 35.98 -69.52 40.05
N GLN A 1239 35.29 -70.04 41.08
CA GLN A 1239 34.89 -71.46 41.16
C GLN A 1239 33.58 -71.75 40.42
N ALA A 1240 32.86 -70.73 39.97
CA ALA A 1240 31.64 -70.92 39.18
C ALA A 1240 31.96 -71.48 37.77
N PRO A 1241 31.06 -72.31 37.20
CA PRO A 1241 31.20 -72.79 35.83
C PRO A 1241 31.35 -71.66 34.81
N PRO A 1242 32.29 -71.76 33.84
CA PRO A 1242 32.40 -70.79 32.76
C PRO A 1242 31.11 -70.62 31.95
N ALA A 1243 30.32 -71.69 31.82
CA ALA A 1243 29.04 -71.68 31.12
C ALA A 1243 28.00 -70.75 31.78
N TRP A 1244 27.99 -70.62 33.10
CA TRP A 1244 27.09 -69.70 33.81
C TRP A 1244 27.40 -68.25 33.47
N ARG A 1245 28.69 -67.90 33.39
CA ARG A 1245 29.16 -66.57 33.01
C ARG A 1245 28.82 -66.24 31.57
N ASP A 1246 29.05 -67.16 30.64
CA ASP A 1246 28.71 -66.98 29.22
C ASP A 1246 27.19 -66.83 29.03
N PHE A 1247 26.39 -67.68 29.69
CA PHE A 1247 24.93 -67.60 29.64
C PHE A 1247 24.42 -66.27 30.20
N ALA A 1248 24.84 -65.87 31.41
CA ALA A 1248 24.42 -64.61 32.02
C ALA A 1248 24.83 -63.39 31.17
N LYS A 1249 26.04 -63.40 30.56
CA LYS A 1249 26.50 -62.35 29.65
C LYS A 1249 25.63 -62.18 28.40
N LYS A 1250 25.14 -63.30 27.85
CA LYS A 1250 24.29 -63.33 26.64
C LYS A 1250 22.82 -63.07 26.93
N ALA A 1251 22.30 -63.63 28.01
CA ALA A 1251 20.89 -63.58 28.37
C ALA A 1251 20.48 -62.24 29.02
N LEU A 1252 21.33 -61.62 29.84
CA LEU A 1252 21.02 -60.37 30.54
C LEU A 1252 21.55 -59.15 29.80
N LEU A 1253 20.78 -58.06 29.83
CA LEU A 1253 21.16 -56.76 29.28
C LEU A 1253 22.05 -55.99 30.26
N VAL A 1254 22.67 -54.90 29.82
CA VAL A 1254 23.66 -54.17 30.61
C VAL A 1254 23.07 -53.53 31.87
N SER A 1255 21.82 -53.07 31.85
CA SER A 1255 21.19 -52.49 33.04
C SER A 1255 20.84 -53.50 34.14
N GLU A 1256 20.92 -54.81 33.83
CA GLU A 1256 20.36 -55.90 34.64
C GLU A 1256 21.41 -56.71 35.40
N ARG A 1257 22.69 -56.45 35.15
CA ARG A 1257 23.78 -57.28 35.68
C ARG A 1257 24.99 -56.44 36.10
N PRO A 1258 25.77 -56.91 37.09
CA PRO A 1258 27.06 -56.31 37.38
C PRO A 1258 28.08 -56.73 36.32
N TYR A 1259 29.31 -56.21 36.40
CA TYR A 1259 30.40 -56.74 35.59
C TYR A 1259 30.81 -58.13 36.09
N LEU A 1260 30.70 -59.14 35.23
CA LEU A 1260 30.90 -60.57 35.59
C LEU A 1260 32.25 -61.15 35.14
N GLY A 1261 33.22 -60.29 34.77
CA GLY A 1261 34.54 -60.67 34.26
C GLY A 1261 34.55 -61.06 32.80
#